data_AF-A0AAU1K1H2-F1
#
_entry.id   AF-A0AAU1K1H2-F1
#
_cell.length_a   1.000
_cell.length_b   1.000
_cell.length_c   1.000
_cell.angle_alpha   90.00
_cell.angle_beta   90.00
_cell.angle_gamma   90.00
#
_symmetry.space_group_name_H-M   'P 1'
#
loop_
_entity.id
_entity.type
_entity.pdbx_description
1 polymer ?
#
loop_
_entity_poly.entity_id
_entity_poly.type
_entity_poly.pdbx_seq_one_letter_code
_entity_poly.pdbx_strand_id
1 'polypeptide(L)'
;MTRRWLLRTLALAYLFWTSAVVVPHVLDLSPAWRAFGAGLVLPGAGLLYAIPAPHHPQSTMHVAGHAVFVGLEVAAVLWALRRFRPAVGTATVVSILLLCIGLLAAPYTVVVVGHVVAFVSVLAACAWAYMFRLVGWADFVTLPAVVVSSAVAGAALTTGHGSQSERLSWIPWIALVAVLILSAALLIRAQLVHRAGLAVGSDRHRHLEGLTTPVGARTAPVALDRSSGESTVTEASQDELRLLRHLLRVAQQPVDNWESYDKELALPLGKYRYQINALGWALSTFGYAHTPSYSGALLDAQVALIDRLQDRRVWGYWYWQNLLGNLDFIQRRADPIDVPQNIMFTGYLNLQLGMFRHATGDSRYDERESLLFEWSREKRYTFDHPRLNAIVARNFGEELCLWPCEPAPFGRRRKRGFVFPYCNAVAAAGLGVADTVRGTRTALDVAPRLEDALAREFTLSTGDLMGFVVAGAGVSARGIMTGTATTAGIAAFLAPLSPDLAWRSWHNLRREWLETGAFQNPGSVGRENPDWGTAQKTNANALVGAMMLARECGEREWHERLWSAALEQLSFQEDDRSPGVWSFGSGSVHSNGMLGFAGFSQDPLLTDMMTKGRRPEWTEGPRLVEVPTPDVLVAKAVSDGSGLDVVTYPGREPGRFRMRIDRLRPGQRYVAHGAVSTDVEADSSGELTVEVDLSGRHSFNLRPVP
;
A
#
# COMPACT_ATOMS: atom_id res chain seq x y z
N MET A 1 -6.94 22.54 8.30
CA MET A 1 -5.79 23.43 8.61
C MET A 1 -6.27 24.87 8.75
N THR A 2 -6.20 25.48 9.93
CA THR A 2 -6.78 26.82 10.16
C THR A 2 -5.89 27.92 9.59
N ARG A 3 -6.49 29.02 9.12
CA ARG A 3 -5.76 30.24 8.69
C ARG A 3 -4.76 30.70 9.76
N ARG A 4 -5.11 30.53 11.05
CA ARG A 4 -4.24 30.86 12.19
C ARG A 4 -2.98 29.98 12.26
N TRP A 5 -3.11 28.67 12.06
CA TRP A 5 -1.94 27.77 12.07
C TRP A 5 -1.01 28.09 10.90
N LEU A 6 -1.56 28.28 9.70
CA LEU A 6 -0.77 28.68 8.53
C LEU A 6 -0.03 30.00 8.78
N LEU A 7 -0.71 31.03 9.29
CA LEU A 7 -0.08 32.31 9.61
C LEU A 7 1.01 32.18 10.68
N ARG A 8 0.84 31.31 11.68
CA ARG A 8 1.86 31.05 12.71
C ARG A 8 3.07 30.34 12.14
N THR A 9 2.88 29.27 11.37
CA THR A 9 3.99 28.55 10.72
C THR A 9 4.75 29.47 9.78
N LEU A 10 4.05 30.34 9.06
CA LEU A 10 4.67 31.36 8.21
C LEU A 10 5.41 32.42 9.00
N ALA A 11 4.83 32.92 10.09
CA ALA A 11 5.50 33.89 10.94
C ALA A 11 6.78 33.28 11.54
N LEU A 12 6.75 32.02 11.99
CA LEU A 12 7.92 31.32 12.51
C LEU A 12 8.96 31.05 11.43
N ALA A 13 8.57 30.60 10.24
CA ALA A 13 9.49 30.38 9.13
C ALA A 13 10.12 31.71 8.67
N TYR A 14 9.30 32.75 8.50
CA TYR A 14 9.76 34.10 8.17
C TYR A 14 10.72 34.63 9.24
N LEU A 15 10.36 34.52 10.51
CA LEU A 15 11.20 34.93 11.63
C LEU A 15 12.52 34.15 11.64
N PHE A 16 12.49 32.84 11.40
CA PHE A 16 13.70 32.02 11.34
C PHE A 16 14.62 32.45 10.18
N TRP A 17 14.10 32.52 8.96
CA TRP A 17 14.89 32.91 7.77
C TRP A 17 15.44 34.32 7.90
N THR A 18 14.62 35.27 8.36
CA THR A 18 15.06 36.65 8.58
C THR A 18 16.09 36.73 9.70
N SER A 19 15.88 36.06 10.83
CA SER A 19 16.84 36.09 11.94
C SER A 19 18.19 35.49 11.57
N ALA A 20 18.20 34.39 10.80
CA ALA A 20 19.43 33.74 10.34
C ALA A 20 20.34 34.67 9.50
N VAL A 21 19.78 35.67 8.83
CA VAL A 21 20.54 36.65 8.03
C VAL A 21 20.68 37.99 8.74
N VAL A 22 19.61 38.52 9.33
CA VAL A 22 19.56 39.86 9.94
C VAL A 22 20.36 39.93 11.24
N VAL A 23 20.27 38.92 12.12
CA VAL A 23 20.96 38.96 13.43
C VAL A 23 22.49 39.06 13.27
N PRO A 24 23.15 38.25 12.41
CA PRO A 24 24.59 38.41 12.16
C PRO A 24 25.01 39.78 11.60
N HIS A 25 24.12 40.47 10.87
CA HIS A 25 24.41 41.80 10.32
C HIS A 25 24.14 42.91 11.34
N VAL A 26 23.05 42.84 12.10
CA VAL A 26 22.67 43.88 13.07
C VAL A 26 23.56 43.86 14.31
N LEU A 27 23.96 42.67 14.77
CA LEU A 27 24.88 42.52 15.90
C LEU A 27 26.36 42.61 15.50
N ASP A 28 26.63 42.96 14.24
CA ASP A 28 27.97 43.04 13.66
C ASP A 28 28.83 41.78 13.92
N LEU A 29 28.22 40.61 13.80
CA LEU A 29 28.92 39.34 13.96
C LEU A 29 29.91 39.12 12.81
N SER A 30 30.91 38.28 13.07
CA SER A 30 32.00 38.02 12.12
C SER A 30 31.50 37.53 10.74
N PRO A 31 32.28 37.73 9.66
CA PRO A 31 31.92 37.24 8.33
C PRO A 31 31.61 35.74 8.29
N ALA A 32 32.25 34.93 9.15
CA ALA A 32 31.96 33.51 9.29
C ALA A 32 30.52 33.24 9.75
N TRP A 33 29.98 34.04 10.68
CA TRP A 33 28.58 33.94 11.11
C TRP A 33 27.60 34.37 10.02
N ARG A 34 27.97 35.34 9.19
CA ARG A 34 27.16 35.76 8.03
C ARG A 34 27.13 34.67 6.94
N ALA A 35 28.26 34.01 6.70
CA ALA A 35 28.38 32.86 5.81
C ALA A 35 27.55 31.66 6.30
N PHE A 36 27.64 31.38 7.61
CA PHE A 36 26.86 30.33 8.26
C PHE A 36 25.35 30.58 8.11
N GLY A 37 24.91 31.81 8.43
CA GLY A 37 23.52 32.24 8.25
C GLY A 37 23.03 32.07 6.81
N ALA A 38 23.81 32.49 5.82
CA ALA A 38 23.48 32.29 4.41
C ALA A 38 23.33 30.81 4.05
N GLY A 39 24.26 29.96 4.51
CA GLY A 39 24.21 28.50 4.28
C GLY A 39 23.06 27.79 4.96
N LEU A 40 22.56 28.30 6.10
CA LEU A 40 21.35 27.80 6.74
C LEU A 40 20.08 28.17 5.98
N VAL A 41 20.03 29.38 5.39
CA VAL A 41 18.86 29.84 4.63
C VAL A 41 18.78 29.19 3.25
N LEU A 42 19.89 29.18 2.51
CA LEU A 42 19.99 28.56 1.20
C LEU A 42 21.18 27.58 1.23
N PRO A 43 20.93 26.26 1.11
CA PRO A 43 21.98 25.25 1.23
C PRO A 43 23.17 25.56 0.32
N GLY A 44 24.37 25.59 0.90
CA GLY A 44 25.61 25.92 0.20
C GLY A 44 25.86 27.41 -0.08
N ALA A 45 24.94 28.34 0.19
CA ALA A 45 25.15 29.77 -0.11
C ALA A 45 26.31 30.38 0.70
N GLY A 46 26.64 29.81 1.87
CA GLY A 46 27.84 30.16 2.63
C GLY A 46 29.15 29.86 1.88
N LEU A 47 29.15 28.91 0.94
CA LEU A 47 30.30 28.62 0.08
C LEU A 47 30.48 29.73 -0.97
N LEU A 48 29.39 30.27 -1.52
CA LEU A 48 29.49 31.43 -2.42
C LEU A 48 29.95 32.69 -1.68
N TYR A 49 29.49 32.88 -0.44
CA TYR A 49 29.95 33.98 0.42
C TYR A 49 31.45 33.91 0.71
N ALA A 50 32.02 32.70 0.80
CA ALA A 50 33.42 32.49 1.12
C ALA A 50 34.40 32.80 -0.04
N ILE A 51 33.92 33.19 -1.23
CA ILE A 51 34.79 33.51 -2.38
C ILE A 51 35.66 34.74 -2.04
N PRO A 52 37.00 34.62 -2.12
CA PRO A 52 37.92 35.71 -1.79
C PRO A 52 37.92 36.83 -2.85
N ALA A 53 38.51 37.99 -2.54
CA ALA A 53 38.64 39.09 -3.50
C ALA A 53 39.71 38.82 -4.59
N PRO A 54 39.55 39.36 -5.82
CA PRO A 54 40.41 39.08 -6.98
C PRO A 54 41.87 39.53 -6.82
N HIS A 55 42.16 40.48 -5.92
CA HIS A 55 43.50 41.01 -5.69
C HIS A 55 44.25 40.30 -4.54
N HIS A 56 43.67 39.25 -3.95
CA HIS A 56 44.31 38.52 -2.86
C HIS A 56 45.37 37.54 -3.39
N PRO A 57 46.58 37.50 -2.81
CA PRO A 57 47.56 36.47 -3.15
C PRO A 57 46.99 35.09 -2.79
N GLN A 58 46.70 34.28 -3.80
CA GLN A 58 46.23 32.92 -3.60
C GLN A 58 47.43 32.04 -3.31
N SER A 59 47.47 31.39 -2.14
CA SER A 59 48.53 30.43 -1.87
C SER A 59 48.45 29.29 -2.88
N THR A 60 49.59 28.79 -3.33
CA THR A 60 49.66 27.63 -4.23
C THR A 60 48.89 26.43 -3.66
N MET A 61 48.88 26.28 -2.34
CA MET A 61 48.10 25.28 -1.61
C MET A 61 46.58 25.49 -1.72
N HIS A 62 46.09 26.73 -1.65
CA HIS A 62 44.66 27.04 -1.83
C HIS A 62 44.20 26.76 -3.25
N VAL A 63 44.96 27.17 -4.26
CA VAL A 63 44.61 26.93 -5.67
C VAL A 63 44.67 25.43 -5.99
N ALA A 64 45.69 24.72 -5.49
CA ALA A 64 45.79 23.27 -5.64
C ALA A 64 44.63 22.53 -4.96
N GLY A 65 44.21 22.95 -3.76
CA GLY A 65 43.06 22.37 -3.06
C GLY A 65 41.76 22.49 -3.84
N HIS A 66 41.47 23.68 -4.40
CA HIS A 66 40.28 23.90 -5.24
C HIS A 66 40.35 23.11 -6.55
N ALA A 67 41.54 23.01 -7.17
CA ALA A 67 41.72 22.21 -8.36
C ALA A 67 41.49 20.71 -8.09
N VAL A 68 42.03 20.15 -7.00
CA VAL A 68 41.76 18.75 -6.62
C VAL A 68 40.26 18.53 -6.41
N PHE A 69 39.57 19.44 -5.73
CA PHE A 69 38.12 19.34 -5.52
C PHE A 69 37.31 19.36 -6.82
N VAL A 70 37.58 20.31 -7.72
CA VAL A 70 36.94 20.37 -9.04
C VAL A 70 37.23 19.11 -9.85
N GLY A 71 38.46 18.59 -9.80
CA GLY A 71 38.84 17.34 -10.46
C GLY A 71 38.08 16.12 -9.92
N LEU A 72 37.90 16.01 -8.60
CA LEU A 72 37.14 14.93 -7.97
C LEU A 72 35.65 14.98 -8.33
N GLU A 73 35.05 16.16 -8.35
CA GLU A 73 33.64 16.35 -8.76
C GLU A 73 33.43 16.01 -10.23
N VAL A 74 34.33 16.47 -11.12
CA VAL A 74 34.30 16.10 -12.54
C VAL A 74 34.44 14.57 -12.70
N ALA A 75 35.34 13.94 -11.95
CA ALA A 75 35.49 12.49 -11.96
C ALA A 75 34.23 11.76 -11.44
N ALA A 76 33.56 12.29 -10.40
CA ALA A 76 32.33 11.73 -9.86
C ALA A 76 31.15 11.84 -10.84
N VAL A 77 30.98 12.99 -11.50
CA VAL A 77 29.98 13.20 -12.55
C VAL A 77 30.24 12.27 -13.74
N LEU A 78 31.50 12.18 -14.18
CA LEU A 78 31.91 11.28 -15.26
C LEU A 78 31.76 9.80 -14.88
N TRP A 79 31.97 9.45 -13.61
CA TRP A 79 31.68 8.12 -13.06
C TRP A 79 30.19 7.81 -13.08
N ALA A 80 29.33 8.75 -12.67
CA ALA A 80 27.88 8.58 -12.72
C ALA A 80 27.37 8.45 -14.17
N LEU A 81 28.03 9.11 -15.13
CA LEU A 81 27.74 9.04 -16.57
C LEU A 81 28.32 7.80 -17.27
N ARG A 82 29.08 6.92 -16.58
CA ARG A 82 29.68 5.67 -17.12
C ARG A 82 28.70 4.67 -17.73
N ARG A 83 27.39 4.94 -17.69
CA ARG A 83 26.41 4.20 -18.50
C ARG A 83 26.58 4.40 -20.01
N PHE A 84 27.41 5.36 -20.45
CA PHE A 84 27.79 5.56 -21.85
C PHE A 84 29.31 5.39 -22.05
N ARG A 85 29.69 4.71 -23.15
CA ARG A 85 31.02 4.14 -23.49
C ARG A 85 32.16 5.20 -23.70
N PRO A 86 33.28 4.90 -24.39
CA PRO A 86 34.67 5.25 -24.03
C PRO A 86 35.04 6.76 -24.08
N ALA A 87 34.11 7.64 -24.43
CA ALA A 87 34.28 9.10 -24.47
C ALA A 87 34.63 9.71 -23.09
N VAL A 88 34.36 8.97 -22.01
CA VAL A 88 34.65 9.38 -20.62
C VAL A 88 36.15 9.53 -20.35
N GLY A 89 37.00 8.68 -20.94
CA GLY A 89 38.45 8.75 -20.74
C GLY A 89 39.06 10.04 -21.30
N THR A 90 38.68 10.38 -22.53
CA THR A 90 39.16 11.59 -23.22
C THR A 90 38.62 12.86 -22.56
N ALA A 91 37.35 12.87 -22.16
CA ALA A 91 36.77 14.00 -21.42
C ALA A 91 37.45 14.22 -20.07
N THR A 92 37.76 13.15 -19.33
CA THR A 92 38.49 13.25 -18.05
C THR A 92 39.87 13.85 -18.24
N VAL A 93 40.63 13.38 -19.24
CA VAL A 93 41.98 13.88 -19.53
C VAL A 93 41.94 15.34 -20.00
N VAL A 94 41.00 15.71 -20.87
CA VAL A 94 40.82 17.10 -21.34
C VAL A 94 40.42 18.04 -20.20
N SER A 95 39.52 17.62 -19.31
CA SER A 95 39.14 18.40 -18.13
C SER A 95 40.30 18.58 -17.17
N ILE A 96 41.10 17.54 -16.91
CA ILE A 96 42.32 17.64 -16.09
C ILE A 96 43.33 18.60 -16.74
N LEU A 97 43.53 18.51 -18.06
CA LEU A 97 44.46 19.39 -18.79
C LEU A 97 44.01 20.87 -18.75
N LEU A 98 42.73 21.14 -18.96
CA LEU A 98 42.14 22.48 -18.84
C LEU A 98 42.25 23.03 -17.41
N LEU A 99 42.13 22.16 -16.40
CA LEU A 99 42.33 22.52 -15.01
C LEU A 99 43.79 22.89 -14.70
N CYS A 100 44.74 22.12 -15.23
CA CYS A 100 46.18 22.39 -15.13
C CYS A 100 46.57 23.70 -15.84
N ILE A 101 45.96 24.00 -17.00
CA ILE A 101 46.15 25.27 -17.71
C ILE A 101 45.54 26.43 -16.91
N GLY A 102 44.35 26.25 -16.31
CA GLY A 102 43.70 27.25 -15.45
C GLY A 102 44.49 27.57 -14.18
N LEU A 103 45.14 26.56 -13.58
CA LEU A 103 46.05 26.70 -12.43
C LEU A 103 47.22 27.65 -12.70
N LEU A 104 47.73 27.66 -13.93
CA LEU A 104 48.89 28.47 -14.34
C LEU A 104 48.49 29.85 -14.88
N ALA A 105 47.35 29.95 -15.59
CA ALA A 105 46.95 31.17 -16.29
C ALA A 105 46.01 32.09 -15.49
N ALA A 106 45.20 31.55 -14.57
CA ALA A 106 44.19 32.32 -13.84
C ALA A 106 43.83 31.67 -12.48
N PRO A 107 44.73 31.67 -11.49
CA PRO A 107 44.55 30.99 -10.20
C PRO A 107 43.30 31.44 -9.43
N TYR A 108 42.91 32.72 -9.57
CA TYR A 108 41.66 33.23 -9.00
C TYR A 108 40.41 32.57 -9.60
N THR A 109 40.39 32.35 -10.91
CA THR A 109 39.27 31.70 -11.62
C THR A 109 39.06 30.27 -11.12
N VAL A 110 40.14 29.53 -10.83
CA VAL A 110 40.05 28.17 -10.27
C VAL A 110 39.38 28.17 -8.89
N VAL A 111 39.69 29.15 -8.03
CA VAL A 111 39.08 29.28 -6.71
C VAL A 111 37.59 29.63 -6.81
N VAL A 112 37.23 30.57 -7.70
CA VAL A 112 35.81 30.93 -7.94
C VAL A 112 35.02 29.73 -8.47
N VAL A 113 35.56 29.02 -9.47
CA VAL A 113 34.92 27.82 -10.04
C VAL A 113 34.74 26.74 -8.98
N GLY A 114 35.73 26.53 -8.10
CA GLY A 114 35.63 25.55 -7.02
C GLY A 114 34.48 25.83 -6.05
N HIS A 115 34.28 27.09 -5.64
CA HIS A 115 33.16 27.46 -4.76
C HIS A 115 31.80 27.34 -5.46
N VAL A 116 31.72 27.69 -6.75
CA VAL A 116 30.48 27.52 -7.54
C VAL A 116 30.14 26.05 -7.73
N VAL A 117 31.12 25.20 -8.03
CA VAL A 117 30.94 23.74 -8.14
C VAL A 117 30.48 23.18 -6.79
N ALA A 118 31.14 23.54 -5.69
CA ALA A 118 30.75 23.08 -4.35
C ALA A 118 29.31 23.49 -3.99
N PHE A 119 28.89 24.72 -4.33
CA PHE A 119 27.52 25.16 -4.15
C PHE A 119 26.52 24.31 -4.96
N VAL A 120 26.80 24.07 -6.24
CA VAL A 120 25.94 23.24 -7.11
C VAL A 120 25.87 21.80 -6.60
N SER A 121 26.99 21.23 -6.14
CA SER A 121 27.04 19.87 -5.57
C SER A 121 26.25 19.76 -4.27
N VAL A 122 26.25 20.79 -3.43
CA VAL A 122 25.38 20.84 -2.23
C VAL A 122 23.91 20.89 -2.60
N LEU A 123 23.52 21.68 -3.61
CA LEU A 123 22.14 21.69 -4.11
C LEU A 123 21.73 20.34 -4.71
N ALA A 124 22.62 19.71 -5.49
CA ALA A 124 22.40 18.38 -6.04
C ALA A 124 22.29 17.32 -4.94
N ALA A 125 23.13 17.38 -3.91
CA ALA A 125 23.06 16.50 -2.75
C ALA A 125 21.78 16.73 -1.93
N CYS A 126 21.32 17.97 -1.78
CA CYS A 126 20.03 18.28 -1.16
C CYS A 126 18.86 17.75 -1.99
N ALA A 127 18.90 17.92 -3.32
CA ALA A 127 17.88 17.38 -4.22
C ALA A 127 17.88 15.86 -4.22
N TRP A 128 19.06 15.23 -4.18
CA TRP A 128 19.24 13.78 -4.08
C TRP A 128 18.73 13.25 -2.73
N ALA A 129 19.09 13.88 -1.61
CA ALA A 129 18.60 13.54 -0.29
C ALA A 129 17.08 13.74 -0.18
N TYR A 130 16.54 14.79 -0.82
CA TYR A 130 15.10 15.03 -0.91
C TYR A 130 14.40 13.98 -1.79
N MET A 131 14.99 13.60 -2.92
CA MET A 131 14.48 12.53 -3.79
C MET A 131 14.50 11.18 -3.07
N PHE A 132 15.61 10.81 -2.43
CA PHE A 132 15.69 9.62 -1.57
C PHE A 132 14.73 9.68 -0.40
N ARG A 133 14.42 10.86 0.13
CA ARG A 133 13.36 11.04 1.12
C ARG A 133 11.97 10.82 0.52
N LEU A 134 11.69 11.36 -0.68
CA LEU A 134 10.42 11.19 -1.37
C LEU A 134 10.19 9.74 -1.85
N VAL A 135 11.27 9.00 -2.12
CA VAL A 135 11.24 7.65 -2.69
C VAL A 135 11.49 6.56 -1.63
N GLY A 136 12.31 6.84 -0.62
CA GLY A 136 12.83 5.88 0.37
C GLY A 136 12.52 6.17 1.84
N TRP A 137 11.82 7.27 2.15
CA TRP A 137 11.04 7.50 3.39
C TRP A 137 11.70 7.11 4.72
N ALA A 138 13.01 7.35 4.91
CA ALA A 138 13.66 7.13 6.20
C ALA A 138 14.78 8.12 6.53
N ASP A 139 15.10 9.06 5.63
CA ASP A 139 16.27 9.91 5.81
C ASP A 139 15.92 11.32 6.30
N PHE A 140 15.84 11.46 7.62
CA PHE A 140 15.63 12.74 8.31
C PHE A 140 16.94 13.40 8.75
N VAL A 141 18.07 12.72 8.56
CA VAL A 141 19.38 13.16 9.04
C VAL A 141 20.19 13.75 7.89
N THR A 142 20.21 13.11 6.72
CA THR A 142 21.09 13.52 5.62
C THR A 142 20.76 14.90 5.09
N LEU A 143 19.48 15.27 4.91
CA LEU A 143 19.16 16.61 4.42
C LEU A 143 19.59 17.71 5.42
N PRO A 144 19.18 17.69 6.71
CA PRO A 144 19.72 18.63 7.69
C PRO A 144 21.24 18.55 7.83
N ALA A 145 21.84 17.36 7.78
CA ALA A 145 23.30 17.19 7.86
C ALA A 145 24.00 17.83 6.67
N VAL A 146 23.50 17.69 5.43
CA VAL A 146 24.06 18.35 4.24
C VAL A 146 23.94 19.87 4.37
N VAL A 147 22.78 20.38 4.79
CA VAL A 147 22.57 21.83 4.99
C VAL A 147 23.51 22.37 6.07
N VAL A 148 23.51 21.77 7.26
CA VAL A 148 24.35 22.22 8.38
C VAL A 148 25.84 22.06 8.06
N SER A 149 26.26 20.93 7.49
CA SER A 149 27.67 20.70 7.12
C SER A 149 28.14 21.68 6.06
N SER A 150 27.30 21.99 5.06
CA SER A 150 27.64 23.00 4.04
C SER A 150 27.68 24.42 4.62
N ALA A 151 26.82 24.75 5.59
CA ALA A 151 26.84 26.03 6.29
C ALA A 151 28.12 26.18 7.15
N VAL A 152 28.49 25.12 7.88
CA VAL A 152 29.75 25.06 8.66
C VAL A 152 30.95 25.16 7.73
N ALA A 153 30.96 24.44 6.60
CA ALA A 153 32.03 24.51 5.62
C ALA A 153 32.19 25.93 5.03
N GLY A 154 31.08 26.60 4.69
CA GLY A 154 31.11 28.00 4.25
C GLY A 154 31.67 28.96 5.32
N ALA A 155 31.33 28.76 6.59
CA ALA A 155 31.86 29.56 7.70
C ALA A 155 33.37 29.32 7.93
N ALA A 156 33.80 28.05 7.88
CA ALA A 156 35.20 27.67 8.04
C ALA A 156 36.07 28.22 6.89
N LEU A 157 35.59 28.10 5.65
CA LEU A 157 36.27 28.67 4.47
C LEU A 157 36.35 30.19 4.56
N THR A 158 35.27 30.85 4.99
CA THR A 158 35.28 32.31 5.21
C THR A 158 36.33 32.72 6.25
N THR A 159 36.51 31.93 7.31
CA THR A 159 37.55 32.18 8.33
C THR A 159 38.95 31.99 7.75
N GLY A 160 39.15 30.94 6.95
CA GLY A 160 40.42 30.63 6.28
C GLY A 160 40.83 31.64 5.21
N HIS A 161 39.88 32.27 4.52
CA HIS A 161 40.13 33.35 3.54
C HIS A 161 40.30 34.74 4.18
N GLY A 162 40.13 34.88 5.50
CA GLY A 162 40.19 36.16 6.22
C GLY A 162 38.92 37.03 6.05
N SER A 163 38.84 38.17 6.74
CA SER A 163 37.68 39.08 6.76
C SER A 163 37.39 39.82 5.44
N GLN A 164 37.88 39.31 4.30
CA GLN A 164 37.82 39.98 2.99
C GLN A 164 36.68 39.49 2.09
N SER A 165 35.78 38.64 2.62
CA SER A 165 34.53 38.22 1.96
C SER A 165 33.47 39.33 1.88
N GLU A 166 33.74 40.52 2.42
CA GLU A 166 32.79 41.64 2.51
C GLU A 166 32.26 42.14 1.15
N ARG A 167 32.96 41.89 0.03
CA ARG A 167 32.46 42.23 -1.32
C ARG A 167 31.22 41.42 -1.74
N LEU A 168 31.02 40.24 -1.16
CA LEU A 168 29.85 39.39 -1.39
C LEU A 168 28.87 39.44 -0.21
N SER A 169 28.91 40.52 0.57
CA SER A 169 27.97 40.82 1.66
C SER A 169 26.50 40.83 1.22
N TRP A 170 26.21 40.90 -0.07
CA TRP A 170 24.87 40.78 -0.64
C TRP A 170 24.34 39.34 -0.75
N ILE A 171 25.20 38.31 -0.72
CA ILE A 171 24.79 36.90 -0.88
C ILE A 171 23.78 36.43 0.18
N PRO A 172 23.97 36.72 1.49
CA PRO A 172 22.98 36.37 2.51
C PRO A 172 21.62 37.04 2.24
N TRP A 173 21.62 38.26 1.71
CA TRP A 173 20.40 38.99 1.36
C TRP A 173 19.71 38.39 0.13
N ILE A 174 20.45 37.99 -0.90
CA ILE A 174 19.89 37.29 -2.06
C ILE A 174 19.36 35.91 -1.66
N ALA A 175 20.08 35.17 -0.81
CA ALA A 175 19.62 33.90 -0.25
C ALA A 175 18.29 34.05 0.51
N LEU A 176 18.19 35.10 1.34
CA LEU A 176 16.96 35.45 2.05
C LEU A 176 15.82 35.76 1.08
N VAL A 177 16.03 36.66 0.12
CA VAL A 177 15.03 37.03 -0.89
C VAL A 177 14.58 35.80 -1.68
N ALA A 178 15.50 34.95 -2.12
CA ALA A 178 15.19 33.73 -2.86
C ALA A 178 14.32 32.76 -2.03
N VAL A 179 14.65 32.53 -0.76
CA VAL A 179 13.84 31.65 0.11
C VAL A 179 12.46 32.23 0.39
N LEU A 180 12.35 33.56 0.53
CA LEU A 180 11.07 34.25 0.72
C LEU A 180 10.20 34.15 -0.53
N ILE A 181 10.77 34.37 -1.72
CA ILE A 181 10.08 34.21 -3.01
C ILE A 181 9.62 32.75 -3.18
N LEU A 182 10.50 31.77 -2.95
CA LEU A 182 10.17 30.36 -3.06
C LEU A 182 9.05 29.97 -2.08
N SER A 183 9.14 30.42 -0.83
CA SER A 183 8.10 30.20 0.18
C SER A 183 6.78 30.81 -0.24
N ALA A 184 6.77 32.05 -0.72
CA ALA A 184 5.58 32.73 -1.23
C ALA A 184 4.99 31.99 -2.44
N ALA A 185 5.81 31.57 -3.41
CA ALA A 185 5.37 30.84 -4.59
C ALA A 185 4.74 29.48 -4.23
N LEU A 186 5.35 28.72 -3.32
CA LEU A 186 4.79 27.45 -2.83
C LEU A 186 3.46 27.65 -2.11
N LEU A 187 3.30 28.74 -1.36
CA LEU A 187 2.06 29.08 -0.66
C LEU A 187 0.96 29.53 -1.61
N ILE A 188 1.28 30.40 -2.56
CA ILE A 188 0.34 30.84 -3.60
C ILE A 188 -0.14 29.61 -4.36
N ARG A 189 0.79 28.73 -4.79
CA ARG A 189 0.43 27.46 -5.43
C ARG A 189 -0.48 26.61 -4.53
N ALA A 190 -0.16 26.44 -3.25
CA ALA A 190 -0.97 25.66 -2.32
C ALA A 190 -2.38 26.26 -2.11
N GLN A 191 -2.49 27.59 -2.07
CA GLN A 191 -3.77 28.30 -1.97
C GLN A 191 -4.60 28.17 -3.26
N LEU A 192 -3.96 28.27 -4.43
CA LEU A 192 -4.63 28.08 -5.72
C LEU A 192 -5.16 26.65 -5.85
N VAL A 193 -4.34 25.65 -5.52
CA VAL A 193 -4.76 24.23 -5.49
C VAL A 193 -5.91 24.02 -4.49
N HIS A 194 -5.83 24.62 -3.31
CA HIS A 194 -6.91 24.52 -2.32
C HIS A 194 -8.22 25.16 -2.80
N ARG A 195 -8.17 26.35 -3.42
CA ARG A 195 -9.35 27.03 -3.98
C ARG A 195 -9.96 26.23 -5.14
N ALA A 196 -9.13 25.73 -6.05
CA ALA A 196 -9.59 24.84 -7.12
C ALA A 196 -10.24 23.58 -6.55
N GLY A 197 -9.63 22.99 -5.51
CA GLY A 197 -10.19 21.86 -4.79
C GLY A 197 -11.54 22.17 -4.15
N LEU A 198 -11.71 23.32 -3.50
CA LEU A 198 -12.99 23.75 -2.92
C LEU A 198 -14.09 23.95 -3.97
N ALA A 199 -13.72 24.40 -5.18
CA ALA A 199 -14.67 24.50 -6.29
C ALA A 199 -15.16 23.11 -6.73
N VAL A 200 -14.24 22.14 -6.88
CA VAL A 200 -14.57 20.74 -7.19
C VAL A 200 -15.42 20.12 -6.07
N GLY A 201 -15.02 20.30 -4.80
CA GLY A 201 -15.75 19.76 -3.65
C GLY A 201 -17.16 20.34 -3.54
N SER A 202 -17.32 21.65 -3.74
CA SER A 202 -18.64 22.29 -3.78
C SER A 202 -19.49 21.79 -4.94
N ASP A 203 -18.89 21.55 -6.10
CA ASP A 203 -19.60 21.01 -7.26
C ASP A 203 -20.11 19.59 -7.02
N ARG A 204 -19.25 18.71 -6.49
CA ARG A 204 -19.62 17.36 -6.06
C ARG A 204 -20.71 17.39 -5.01
N HIS A 205 -20.59 18.25 -4.00
CA HIS A 205 -21.60 18.37 -2.95
C HIS A 205 -22.97 18.76 -3.53
N ARG A 206 -23.05 19.79 -4.38
CA ARG A 206 -24.30 20.17 -5.06
C ARG A 206 -24.86 19.06 -5.94
N HIS A 207 -24.00 18.32 -6.63
CA HIS A 207 -24.43 17.17 -7.42
C HIS A 207 -25.07 16.10 -6.53
N LEU A 208 -24.41 15.75 -5.41
CA LEU A 208 -24.91 14.78 -4.45
C LEU A 208 -26.22 15.23 -3.78
N GLU A 209 -26.36 16.52 -3.44
CA GLU A 209 -27.62 17.10 -2.93
C GLU A 209 -28.77 17.00 -3.95
N GLY A 210 -28.47 17.11 -5.25
CA GLY A 210 -29.43 16.97 -6.33
C GLY A 210 -29.89 15.53 -6.59
N LEU A 211 -29.18 14.53 -6.06
CA LEU A 211 -29.60 13.12 -6.11
C LEU A 211 -30.66 12.88 -5.03
N THR A 212 -31.95 13.00 -5.39
CA THR A 212 -33.08 12.66 -4.52
C THR A 212 -33.04 11.17 -4.16
N THR A 213 -32.39 10.82 -3.04
CA THR A 213 -32.40 9.46 -2.51
C THR A 213 -32.85 9.49 -1.05
N PRO A 214 -33.84 8.66 -0.64
CA PRO A 214 -34.19 8.51 0.77
C PRO A 214 -32.96 8.06 1.55
N VAL A 215 -32.70 8.71 2.69
CA VAL A 215 -31.55 8.51 3.58
C VAL A 215 -31.32 7.05 4.02
N GLY A 216 -32.27 6.13 3.77
CA GLY A 216 -32.15 4.70 4.11
C GLY A 216 -32.00 3.72 2.93
N ALA A 217 -31.90 4.17 1.66
CA ALA A 217 -32.24 3.29 0.54
C ALA A 217 -31.12 2.54 -0.20
N ARG A 218 -29.81 2.85 -0.10
CA ARG A 218 -28.81 2.18 -0.98
C ARG A 218 -27.44 1.87 -0.43
N THR A 219 -27.10 2.42 0.72
CA THR A 219 -26.17 1.79 1.65
C THR A 219 -27.00 1.69 2.90
N ALA A 220 -27.85 0.67 3.00
CA ALA A 220 -28.51 0.47 4.27
C ALA A 220 -27.36 0.45 5.29
N PRO A 221 -27.35 1.30 6.32
CA PRO A 221 -26.91 0.74 7.58
C PRO A 221 -27.89 -0.42 7.74
N VAL A 222 -27.52 -1.60 7.25
CA VAL A 222 -27.75 -2.77 8.07
C VAL A 222 -27.07 -2.28 9.33
N ALA A 223 -27.87 -1.76 10.27
CA ALA A 223 -27.42 -1.73 11.63
C ALA A 223 -26.75 -3.09 11.74
N LEU A 224 -25.49 -3.18 12.14
CA LEU A 224 -24.83 -4.48 12.32
C LEU A 224 -25.57 -5.34 13.37
N ASP A 225 -26.83 -5.04 13.68
CA ASP A 225 -27.92 -6.00 13.76
C ASP A 225 -27.79 -7.10 12.70
N ARG A 226 -27.65 -8.32 13.21
CA ARG A 226 -27.36 -9.52 12.46
C ARG A 226 -28.60 -9.86 11.66
N SER A 227 -28.75 -9.24 10.48
CA SER A 227 -29.92 -9.46 9.63
C SER A 227 -30.06 -10.95 9.33
N SER A 228 -31.28 -11.48 9.48
CA SER A 228 -31.62 -12.87 9.23
C SER A 228 -31.72 -13.23 7.74
N GLY A 229 -31.15 -12.41 6.84
CA GLY A 229 -31.21 -12.63 5.40
C GLY A 229 -30.24 -13.73 4.97
N GLU A 230 -30.67 -14.67 4.14
CA GLU A 230 -29.81 -15.79 3.71
C GLU A 230 -28.63 -15.31 2.84
N SER A 231 -27.41 -15.80 3.12
CA SER A 231 -26.27 -15.61 2.22
C SER A 231 -26.46 -16.47 0.96
N THR A 232 -26.36 -15.82 -0.20
CA THR A 232 -26.58 -16.47 -1.50
C THR A 232 -25.29 -17.06 -2.04
N VAL A 233 -25.32 -18.35 -2.42
CA VAL A 233 -24.20 -19.03 -3.08
C VAL A 233 -24.48 -19.13 -4.58
N THR A 234 -23.59 -18.56 -5.39
CA THR A 234 -23.71 -18.56 -6.85
C THR A 234 -22.69 -19.50 -7.48
N GLU A 235 -22.95 -19.91 -8.72
CA GLU A 235 -21.97 -20.66 -9.50
C GLU A 235 -20.94 -19.69 -10.10
N ALA A 236 -19.65 -20.02 -9.99
CA ALA A 236 -18.59 -19.24 -10.59
C ALA A 236 -18.59 -19.38 -12.12
N SER A 237 -18.37 -18.27 -12.82
CA SER A 237 -18.18 -18.21 -14.27
C SER A 237 -16.87 -18.88 -14.70
N GLN A 238 -16.75 -19.18 -15.99
CA GLN A 238 -15.54 -19.81 -16.53
C GLN A 238 -14.29 -18.93 -16.37
N ASP A 239 -14.41 -17.62 -16.54
CA ASP A 239 -13.27 -16.71 -16.38
C ASP A 239 -12.83 -16.61 -14.92
N GLU A 240 -13.77 -16.66 -13.97
CA GLU A 240 -13.44 -16.75 -12.55
C GLU A 240 -12.72 -18.05 -12.21
N LEU A 241 -13.16 -19.18 -12.76
CA LEU A 241 -12.49 -20.48 -12.57
C LEU A 241 -11.09 -20.51 -13.18
N ARG A 242 -10.91 -19.89 -14.35
CA ARG A 242 -9.59 -19.77 -14.99
C ARG A 242 -8.63 -18.93 -14.15
N LEU A 243 -9.09 -17.81 -13.59
CA LEU A 243 -8.30 -17.00 -12.67
C LEU A 243 -8.03 -17.75 -11.36
N LEU A 244 -9.03 -18.40 -10.77
CA LEU A 244 -8.87 -19.20 -9.55
C LEU A 244 -7.76 -20.23 -9.71
N ARG A 245 -7.69 -20.91 -10.85
CA ARG A 245 -6.64 -21.89 -11.12
C ARG A 245 -5.24 -21.27 -11.11
N HIS A 246 -5.09 -20.03 -11.60
CA HIS A 246 -3.84 -19.29 -11.48
C HIS A 246 -3.52 -18.98 -10.01
N LEU A 247 -4.48 -18.48 -9.24
CA LEU A 247 -4.27 -18.15 -7.82
C LEU A 247 -3.92 -19.38 -6.98
N LEU A 248 -4.61 -20.51 -7.19
CA LEU A 248 -4.30 -21.79 -6.54
C LEU A 248 -2.89 -22.26 -6.89
N ARG A 249 -2.49 -22.17 -8.17
CA ARG A 249 -1.14 -22.54 -8.61
C ARG A 249 -0.07 -21.72 -7.91
N VAL A 250 -0.28 -20.42 -7.71
CA VAL A 250 0.68 -19.54 -7.01
C VAL A 250 0.70 -19.84 -5.51
N ALA A 251 -0.47 -20.06 -4.89
CA ALA A 251 -0.61 -20.31 -3.47
C ALA A 251 -0.03 -21.66 -3.03
N GLN A 252 -0.22 -22.71 -3.84
CA GLN A 252 0.19 -24.09 -3.54
C GLN A 252 1.64 -24.42 -3.89
N GLN A 253 2.43 -23.44 -4.35
CA GLN A 253 3.86 -23.66 -4.51
C GLN A 253 4.49 -24.06 -3.16
N PRO A 254 5.57 -24.86 -3.17
CA PRO A 254 6.36 -25.10 -1.97
C PRO A 254 6.66 -23.78 -1.24
N VAL A 255 6.57 -23.78 0.10
CA VAL A 255 6.67 -22.55 0.92
C VAL A 255 8.03 -21.85 0.74
N ASP A 256 9.07 -22.61 0.38
CA ASP A 256 10.41 -22.13 0.08
C ASP A 256 10.60 -21.63 -1.35
N ASN A 257 9.66 -21.88 -2.27
CA ASN A 257 9.66 -21.42 -3.65
C ASN A 257 8.95 -20.06 -3.79
N TRP A 258 9.67 -19.06 -4.34
CA TRP A 258 9.19 -17.69 -4.53
C TRP A 258 9.20 -17.25 -6.01
N GLU A 259 9.42 -18.16 -6.95
CA GLU A 259 9.63 -17.83 -8.36
C GLU A 259 8.42 -17.14 -9.01
N SER A 260 7.19 -17.52 -8.61
CA SER A 260 5.98 -16.90 -9.16
C SER A 260 5.59 -15.62 -8.46
N TYR A 261 6.24 -15.24 -7.36
CA TYR A 261 5.97 -13.97 -6.69
C TYR A 261 6.81 -12.86 -7.31
N ASP A 262 6.22 -11.68 -7.44
CA ASP A 262 6.94 -10.52 -7.93
C ASP A 262 8.10 -10.21 -7.00
N LYS A 263 9.31 -10.16 -7.57
CA LYS A 263 10.52 -9.81 -6.82
C LYS A 263 10.35 -8.45 -6.17
N GLU A 264 10.87 -8.33 -4.95
CA GLU A 264 10.90 -7.05 -4.26
C GLU A 264 11.60 -6.00 -5.14
N LEU A 265 10.87 -4.93 -5.49
CA LEU A 265 11.54 -3.72 -5.97
C LEU A 265 12.45 -3.24 -4.84
N ALA A 266 13.56 -2.58 -5.19
CA ALA A 266 14.50 -1.96 -4.23
C ALA A 266 13.90 -0.76 -3.46
N LEU A 267 12.57 -0.74 -3.27
CA LEU A 267 11.79 0.26 -2.55
C LEU A 267 11.27 -0.34 -1.23
N PRO A 268 11.14 0.43 -0.15
CA PRO A 268 10.83 -0.06 1.22
C PRO A 268 9.52 -0.85 1.41
N LEU A 269 8.66 -0.91 0.39
CA LEU A 269 7.35 -1.58 0.39
C LEU A 269 7.42 -2.99 -0.24
N GLY A 270 8.41 -3.80 0.14
CA GLY A 270 8.72 -5.17 -0.32
C GLY A 270 7.57 -6.20 -0.24
N LYS A 271 6.62 -6.00 -1.15
CA LYS A 271 5.66 -6.77 -1.93
C LYS A 271 5.16 -8.17 -1.54
N TYR A 272 5.87 -9.02 -0.79
CA TYR A 272 5.39 -10.40 -0.59
C TYR A 272 4.11 -10.44 0.25
N ARG A 273 4.07 -9.72 1.36
CA ARG A 273 2.88 -9.62 2.23
C ARG A 273 1.63 -9.18 1.46
N TYR A 274 1.72 -8.12 0.65
CA TYR A 274 0.59 -7.62 -0.14
C TYR A 274 0.10 -8.64 -1.18
N GLN A 275 1.02 -9.37 -1.81
CA GLN A 275 0.67 -10.44 -2.75
C GLN A 275 -0.04 -11.57 -2.02
N ILE A 276 0.54 -12.06 -0.92
CA ILE A 276 0.00 -13.17 -0.13
C ILE A 276 -1.38 -12.83 0.45
N ASN A 277 -1.55 -11.61 1.00
CA ASN A 277 -2.84 -11.16 1.52
C ASN A 277 -3.90 -11.04 0.41
N ALA A 278 -3.54 -10.47 -0.75
CA ALA A 278 -4.47 -10.37 -1.88
C ALA A 278 -4.92 -11.74 -2.40
N LEU A 279 -3.99 -12.70 -2.51
CA LEU A 279 -4.30 -14.10 -2.83
C LEU A 279 -5.24 -14.70 -1.77
N GLY A 280 -4.92 -14.50 -0.49
CA GLY A 280 -5.72 -15.01 0.62
C GLY A 280 -7.16 -14.50 0.60
N TRP A 281 -7.34 -13.18 0.44
CA TRP A 281 -8.67 -12.57 0.36
C TRP A 281 -9.46 -13.05 -0.85
N ALA A 282 -8.82 -13.22 -2.01
CA ALA A 282 -9.46 -13.78 -3.19
C ALA A 282 -9.94 -15.22 -2.95
N LEU A 283 -9.10 -16.09 -2.40
CA LEU A 283 -9.47 -17.48 -2.14
C LEU A 283 -10.54 -17.60 -1.06
N SER A 284 -10.49 -16.80 0.01
CA SER A 284 -11.56 -16.76 1.00
C SER A 284 -12.87 -16.24 0.40
N THR A 285 -12.81 -15.26 -0.51
CA THR A 285 -13.99 -14.74 -1.21
C THR A 285 -14.61 -15.78 -2.11
N PHE A 286 -13.81 -16.51 -2.90
CA PHE A 286 -14.30 -17.60 -3.72
C PHE A 286 -14.95 -18.71 -2.88
N GLY A 287 -14.30 -19.06 -1.76
CA GLY A 287 -14.84 -20.01 -0.79
C GLY A 287 -16.18 -19.56 -0.22
N TYR A 288 -16.29 -18.30 0.18
CA TYR A 288 -17.52 -17.75 0.74
C TYR A 288 -18.67 -17.66 -0.29
N ALA A 289 -18.39 -17.10 -1.46
CA ALA A 289 -19.39 -16.75 -2.46
C ALA A 289 -19.88 -17.95 -3.30
N HIS A 290 -19.01 -18.93 -3.55
CA HIS A 290 -19.29 -20.00 -4.50
C HIS A 290 -19.22 -21.39 -3.88
N THR A 291 -18.29 -21.60 -2.94
CA THR A 291 -17.93 -22.96 -2.51
C THR A 291 -17.83 -23.12 -0.98
N PRO A 292 -18.80 -22.64 -0.17
CA PRO A 292 -18.67 -22.68 1.28
C PRO A 292 -18.64 -24.10 1.85
N SER A 293 -19.11 -25.10 1.10
CA SER A 293 -19.05 -26.52 1.46
C SER A 293 -18.01 -27.30 0.66
N TYR A 294 -16.93 -26.62 0.23
CA TYR A 294 -15.71 -27.21 -0.34
C TYR A 294 -14.52 -26.86 0.53
N SER A 295 -13.64 -27.84 0.76
CA SER A 295 -12.32 -27.61 1.36
C SER A 295 -11.23 -27.88 0.34
N GLY A 296 -10.78 -29.14 0.24
CA GLY A 296 -9.81 -29.62 -0.74
C GLY A 296 -8.67 -28.65 -1.03
N ALA A 297 -8.34 -28.51 -2.31
CA ALA A 297 -7.26 -27.64 -2.78
C ALA A 297 -7.42 -26.17 -2.36
N LEU A 298 -8.66 -25.69 -2.19
CA LEU A 298 -8.92 -24.29 -1.80
C LEU A 298 -8.56 -24.02 -0.34
N LEU A 299 -8.86 -24.96 0.56
CA LEU A 299 -8.45 -24.88 1.96
C LEU A 299 -6.93 -24.99 2.07
N ASP A 300 -6.33 -25.96 1.39
CA ASP A 300 -4.88 -26.19 1.41
C ASP A 300 -4.10 -24.96 0.92
N ALA A 301 -4.59 -24.32 -0.16
CA ALA A 301 -4.01 -23.09 -0.68
C ALA A 301 -4.07 -21.93 0.33
N GLN A 302 -5.19 -21.74 1.03
CA GLN A 302 -5.32 -20.69 2.05
C GLN A 302 -4.41 -20.95 3.25
N VAL A 303 -4.30 -22.21 3.68
CA VAL A 303 -3.38 -22.62 4.77
C VAL A 303 -1.92 -22.35 4.36
N ALA A 304 -1.53 -22.76 3.15
CA ALA A 304 -0.17 -22.53 2.64
C ALA A 304 0.19 -21.03 2.58
N LEU A 305 -0.76 -20.15 2.24
CA LEU A 305 -0.54 -18.70 2.26
C LEU A 305 -0.34 -18.16 3.68
N ILE A 306 -1.11 -18.62 4.67
CA ILE A 306 -0.97 -18.19 6.06
C ILE A 306 0.34 -18.71 6.67
N ASP A 307 0.75 -19.94 6.35
CA ASP A 307 2.07 -20.47 6.69
C ASP A 307 3.19 -19.63 6.07
N ARG A 308 3.01 -19.22 4.82
CA ARG A 308 3.98 -18.36 4.12
C ARG A 308 4.08 -16.96 4.73
N LEU A 309 3.01 -16.39 5.31
CA LEU A 309 3.07 -15.12 6.05
C LEU A 309 3.96 -15.19 7.30
N GLN A 310 4.16 -16.38 7.85
CA GLN A 310 5.02 -16.62 9.01
C GLN A 310 6.52 -16.69 8.61
N ASP A 311 6.85 -16.81 7.32
CA ASP A 311 8.23 -16.82 6.83
C ASP A 311 8.91 -15.46 7.05
N ARG A 312 10.13 -15.47 7.59
CA ARG A 312 10.92 -14.27 7.91
C ARG A 312 11.18 -13.38 6.70
N ARG A 313 11.16 -13.90 5.48
CA ARG A 313 11.25 -13.11 4.23
C ARG A 313 10.08 -12.14 4.08
N VAL A 314 8.91 -12.44 4.65
CA VAL A 314 7.71 -11.62 4.54
C VAL A 314 7.65 -10.51 5.57
N TRP A 315 7.98 -10.81 6.84
CA TRP A 315 7.81 -9.89 7.96
C TRP A 315 9.13 -9.33 8.53
N GLY A 316 10.27 -9.93 8.18
CA GLY A 316 11.58 -9.59 8.75
C GLY A 316 12.05 -8.16 8.43
N TYR A 317 11.48 -7.52 7.41
CA TYR A 317 11.70 -6.09 7.12
C TYR A 317 11.42 -5.20 8.34
N TRP A 318 10.48 -5.61 9.19
CA TRP A 318 10.04 -4.81 10.33
C TRP A 318 11.18 -4.56 11.33
N TYR A 319 12.10 -5.51 11.49
CA TYR A 319 13.27 -5.32 12.34
C TYR A 319 14.06 -4.07 11.97
N TRP A 320 14.34 -3.89 10.67
CA TRP A 320 15.09 -2.74 10.18
C TRP A 320 14.30 -1.44 10.28
N GLN A 321 13.00 -1.48 9.97
CA GLN A 321 12.13 -0.32 10.11
C GLN A 321 12.01 0.12 11.58
N ASN A 322 11.84 -0.81 12.52
CA ASN A 322 11.78 -0.49 13.94
C ASN A 322 13.14 -0.02 14.47
N LEU A 323 14.26 -0.64 14.07
CA LEU A 323 15.60 -0.24 14.48
C LEU A 323 15.89 1.21 14.11
N LEU A 324 15.66 1.59 12.85
CA LEU A 324 15.99 2.91 12.33
C LEU A 324 14.90 3.94 12.61
N GLY A 325 13.63 3.57 12.38
CA GLY A 325 12.51 4.49 12.51
C GLY A 325 12.06 4.74 13.94
N ASN A 326 12.29 3.83 14.89
CA ASN A 326 12.04 4.09 16.32
C ASN A 326 13.32 4.27 17.14
N LEU A 327 14.49 4.31 16.47
CA LEU A 327 15.82 4.37 17.10
C LEU A 327 16.01 3.24 18.14
N ASP A 328 15.50 2.04 17.86
CA ASP A 328 15.47 0.91 18.79
C ASP A 328 16.81 0.15 18.87
N PHE A 329 17.92 0.89 18.98
CA PHE A 329 19.27 0.32 18.97
C PHE A 329 19.59 -0.54 20.21
N ILE A 330 18.82 -0.34 21.29
CA ILE A 330 18.97 -1.04 22.57
C ILE A 330 18.22 -2.37 22.57
N GLN A 331 16.89 -2.36 22.40
CA GLN A 331 16.08 -3.58 22.55
C GLN A 331 16.03 -4.41 21.26
N ARG A 332 16.32 -3.79 20.11
CA ARG A 332 16.41 -4.46 18.79
C ARG A 332 15.21 -5.40 18.56
N ARG A 333 14.00 -4.89 18.84
CA ARG A 333 12.77 -5.69 18.77
C ARG A 333 12.43 -6.01 17.33
N ALA A 334 12.07 -7.27 17.08
CA ALA A 334 11.72 -7.77 15.75
C ALA A 334 10.25 -8.19 15.65
N ASP A 335 9.49 -8.09 16.76
CA ASP A 335 8.08 -8.46 16.81
C ASP A 335 7.27 -7.65 15.78
N PRO A 336 6.69 -8.30 14.76
CA PRO A 336 5.98 -7.60 13.70
C PRO A 336 4.53 -7.25 14.08
N ILE A 337 3.98 -7.80 15.17
CA ILE A 337 2.55 -7.75 15.50
C ILE A 337 2.27 -6.85 16.70
N ASP A 338 2.89 -7.11 17.87
CA ASP A 338 2.57 -6.39 19.10
C ASP A 338 3.35 -5.07 19.22
N VAL A 339 3.07 -4.19 18.27
CA VAL A 339 3.68 -2.88 18.11
C VAL A 339 2.60 -1.82 17.84
N PRO A 340 2.81 -0.55 18.24
CA PRO A 340 1.87 0.54 17.98
C PRO A 340 1.87 1.02 16.51
N GLN A 341 2.53 0.30 15.62
CA GLN A 341 2.78 0.60 14.21
C GLN A 341 2.78 -0.72 13.41
N ASN A 342 3.09 -0.72 12.11
CA ASN A 342 3.05 -1.91 11.25
C ASN A 342 1.63 -2.40 10.95
N ILE A 343 0.64 -1.49 10.93
CA ILE A 343 -0.76 -1.82 10.64
C ILE A 343 -0.95 -2.64 9.38
N MET A 344 -0.16 -2.40 8.34
CA MET A 344 -0.35 -3.12 7.10
C MET A 344 -0.06 -4.62 7.28
N PHE A 345 0.94 -5.04 8.06
CA PHE A 345 1.15 -6.47 8.29
C PHE A 345 0.07 -7.02 9.20
N THR A 346 -0.09 -6.43 10.39
CA THR A 346 -0.98 -6.93 11.43
C THR A 346 -2.45 -6.85 11.05
N GLY A 347 -2.88 -5.71 10.48
CA GLY A 347 -4.26 -5.50 10.05
C GLY A 347 -4.67 -6.33 8.84
N TYR A 348 -3.77 -6.54 7.88
CA TYR A 348 -4.08 -7.35 6.69
C TYR A 348 -4.15 -8.83 7.05
N LEU A 349 -3.22 -9.30 7.90
CA LEU A 349 -3.28 -10.64 8.47
C LEU A 349 -4.57 -10.84 9.28
N ASN A 350 -5.02 -9.84 10.05
CA ASN A 350 -6.29 -9.91 10.77
C ASN A 350 -7.47 -10.12 9.82
N LEU A 351 -7.56 -9.32 8.75
CA LEU A 351 -8.62 -9.50 7.75
C LEU A 351 -8.54 -10.87 7.08
N GLN A 352 -7.35 -11.32 6.68
CA GLN A 352 -7.18 -12.62 6.04
C GLN A 352 -7.61 -13.78 6.95
N LEU A 353 -7.23 -13.74 8.23
CA LEU A 353 -7.64 -14.76 9.21
C LEU A 353 -9.15 -14.71 9.48
N GLY A 354 -9.73 -13.51 9.56
CA GLY A 354 -11.17 -13.30 9.68
C GLY A 354 -11.94 -13.91 8.50
N MET A 355 -11.54 -13.57 7.28
CA MET A 355 -12.16 -14.09 6.06
C MET A 355 -11.96 -15.60 5.92
N PHE A 356 -10.77 -16.12 6.21
CA PHE A 356 -10.48 -17.56 6.21
C PHE A 356 -11.42 -18.31 7.15
N ARG A 357 -11.50 -17.87 8.41
CA ARG A 357 -12.34 -18.49 9.45
C ARG A 357 -13.82 -18.48 9.06
N HIS A 358 -14.30 -17.37 8.49
CA HIS A 358 -15.69 -17.23 8.05
C HIS A 358 -16.01 -18.09 6.81
N ALA A 359 -15.15 -18.04 5.79
CA ALA A 359 -15.34 -18.76 4.52
C ALA A 359 -15.21 -20.28 4.65
N THR A 360 -14.36 -20.77 5.55
CA THR A 360 -14.08 -22.22 5.70
C THR A 360 -14.73 -22.86 6.92
N GLY A 361 -15.02 -22.07 7.97
CA GLY A 361 -15.37 -22.61 9.28
C GLY A 361 -14.20 -23.26 10.03
N ASP A 362 -12.95 -23.14 9.55
CA ASP A 362 -11.77 -23.77 10.16
C ASP A 362 -11.19 -22.90 11.29
N SER A 363 -11.07 -23.46 12.50
CA SER A 363 -10.66 -22.74 13.73
C SER A 363 -9.18 -22.78 14.03
N ARG A 364 -8.34 -23.42 13.22
CA ARG A 364 -6.97 -23.76 13.62
C ARG A 364 -6.15 -22.57 14.11
N TYR A 365 -6.41 -21.37 13.57
CA TYR A 365 -5.70 -20.15 13.95
C TYR A 365 -6.32 -19.40 15.13
N ASP A 366 -7.45 -19.88 15.66
CA ASP A 366 -8.00 -19.45 16.94
C ASP A 366 -7.38 -20.22 18.12
N GLU A 367 -6.68 -21.33 17.85
CA GLU A 367 -5.96 -22.09 18.86
C GLU A 367 -4.77 -21.29 19.39
N ARG A 368 -4.45 -21.46 20.68
CA ARG A 368 -3.36 -20.72 21.32
C ARG A 368 -2.04 -20.96 20.59
N GLU A 369 -1.33 -19.87 20.32
CA GLU A 369 0.01 -19.91 19.71
C GLU A 369 0.07 -20.56 18.32
N SER A 370 -1.05 -20.63 17.60
CA SER A 370 -1.15 -21.19 16.25
C SER A 370 -0.32 -20.47 15.19
N LEU A 371 0.12 -19.23 15.47
CA LEU A 371 0.95 -18.43 14.59
C LEU A 371 2.32 -18.23 15.22
N LEU A 372 3.38 -18.64 14.52
CA LEU A 372 4.76 -18.63 14.97
C LEU A 372 5.65 -17.80 14.03
N PHE A 373 6.18 -16.70 14.54
CA PHE A 373 7.13 -15.84 13.82
C PHE A 373 8.55 -16.05 14.38
N GLU A 374 9.36 -16.85 13.68
CA GLU A 374 10.74 -17.16 14.10
C GLU A 374 11.75 -16.15 13.53
N TRP A 375 12.35 -15.34 14.41
CA TRP A 375 13.45 -14.44 14.02
C TRP A 375 14.80 -15.18 13.99
N SER A 376 15.05 -15.98 15.02
CA SER A 376 16.22 -16.86 15.20
C SER A 376 15.85 -18.03 16.10
N ARG A 377 16.76 -19.00 16.28
CA ARG A 377 16.56 -20.15 17.19
C ARG A 377 16.17 -19.74 18.62
N GLU A 378 16.58 -18.56 19.07
CA GLU A 378 16.35 -18.05 20.42
C GLU A 378 15.20 -17.05 20.51
N LYS A 379 14.76 -16.47 19.39
CA LYS A 379 13.80 -15.38 19.37
C LYS A 379 12.60 -15.74 18.49
N ARG A 380 11.51 -16.07 19.16
CA ARG A 380 10.23 -16.49 18.59
C ARG A 380 9.11 -15.63 19.15
N TYR A 381 8.13 -15.31 18.31
CA TYR A 381 6.92 -14.60 18.73
C TYR A 381 5.70 -15.45 18.35
N THR A 382 4.87 -15.75 19.34
CA THR A 382 3.68 -16.58 19.18
C THR A 382 2.41 -15.76 19.34
N PHE A 383 1.45 -15.99 18.45
CA PHE A 383 0.16 -15.35 18.46
C PHE A 383 -0.94 -16.34 18.06
N ASP A 384 -2.17 -15.93 18.29
CA ASP A 384 -3.38 -16.54 17.79
C ASP A 384 -4.28 -15.42 17.25
N HIS A 385 -5.26 -15.76 16.42
CA HIS A 385 -6.13 -14.78 15.78
C HIS A 385 -6.91 -13.94 16.82
N PRO A 386 -7.47 -14.49 17.93
CA PRO A 386 -8.09 -13.69 18.99
C PRO A 386 -7.15 -12.63 19.58
N ARG A 387 -5.91 -13.01 19.93
CA ARG A 387 -4.89 -12.09 20.47
C ARG A 387 -4.49 -11.03 19.45
N LEU A 388 -4.30 -11.42 18.19
CA LEU A 388 -4.00 -10.49 17.10
C LEU A 388 -5.13 -9.47 16.90
N ASN A 389 -6.39 -9.93 16.88
CA ASN A 389 -7.55 -9.06 16.76
C ASN A 389 -7.66 -8.06 17.93
N ALA A 390 -7.36 -8.50 19.15
CA ALA A 390 -7.32 -7.63 20.33
C ALA A 390 -6.20 -6.56 20.24
N ILE A 391 -5.04 -6.91 19.67
CA ILE A 391 -3.94 -5.97 19.39
C ILE A 391 -4.39 -4.91 18.38
N VAL A 392 -5.05 -5.30 17.29
CA VAL A 392 -5.60 -4.38 16.29
C VAL A 392 -6.60 -3.42 16.95
N ALA A 393 -7.58 -3.95 17.68
CA ALA A 393 -8.59 -3.17 18.39
C ALA A 393 -7.96 -2.15 19.35
N ARG A 394 -6.96 -2.57 20.13
CA ARG A 394 -6.24 -1.70 21.06
C ARG A 394 -5.50 -0.57 20.33
N ASN A 395 -4.92 -0.83 19.17
CA ASN A 395 -4.20 0.19 18.40
C ASN A 395 -5.14 1.22 17.74
N PHE A 396 -6.38 0.85 17.40
CA PHE A 396 -7.43 1.82 17.09
C PHE A 396 -7.82 2.71 18.29
N GLY A 397 -7.45 2.31 19.51
CA GLY A 397 -7.58 3.13 20.73
C GLY A 397 -6.65 4.34 20.78
N GLU A 398 -5.71 4.51 19.85
CA GLU A 398 -4.79 5.64 19.83
C GLU A 398 -5.47 6.99 19.52
N GLU A 399 -4.74 8.10 19.71
CA GLU A 399 -5.27 9.48 19.66
C GLU A 399 -5.94 9.81 18.32
N LEU A 400 -5.33 9.40 17.20
CA LEU A 400 -5.87 9.64 15.87
C LEU A 400 -6.94 8.62 15.46
N CYS A 401 -7.20 7.58 16.26
CA CYS A 401 -7.92 6.36 15.87
C CYS A 401 -7.29 5.58 14.70
N LEU A 402 -6.55 6.25 13.81
CA LEU A 402 -5.73 5.62 12.79
C LEU A 402 -4.28 5.50 13.29
N TRP A 403 -3.67 4.36 13.05
CA TRP A 403 -2.32 4.07 13.52
C TRP A 403 -1.35 3.82 12.36
N PRO A 404 -0.04 4.05 12.57
CA PRO A 404 0.91 4.11 11.47
C PRO A 404 1.30 2.76 10.90
N CYS A 405 1.66 2.75 9.62
CA CYS A 405 2.35 1.65 8.98
C CYS A 405 3.84 1.72 9.32
N GLU A 406 4.57 2.67 8.75
CA GLU A 406 6.00 2.83 9.02
C GLU A 406 6.27 3.84 10.16
N PRO A 407 7.29 3.57 11.00
CA PRO A 407 7.73 4.51 12.03
C PRO A 407 8.34 5.79 11.47
N ALA A 408 8.24 6.86 12.27
CA ALA A 408 9.02 8.08 12.09
C ALA A 408 9.97 8.30 13.27
N PRO A 409 11.25 8.70 13.06
CA PRO A 409 12.29 8.79 14.10
C PRO A 409 12.16 9.98 15.03
N PHE A 410 10.94 10.49 15.21
CA PHE A 410 10.64 11.60 16.08
C PHE A 410 9.31 11.35 16.80
N GLY A 411 9.21 11.84 18.03
CA GLY A 411 8.03 11.70 18.87
C GLY A 411 8.23 10.79 20.08
N ARG A 412 7.42 11.02 21.11
CA ARG A 412 7.45 10.20 22.33
C ARG A 412 6.68 8.89 22.10
N ARG A 413 7.15 7.80 22.72
CA ARG A 413 6.46 6.50 22.83
C ARG A 413 6.23 5.71 21.52
N ARG A 414 6.96 5.99 20.43
CA ARG A 414 6.92 5.18 19.18
C ARG A 414 5.54 5.10 18.52
N LYS A 415 4.69 6.12 18.67
CA LYS A 415 3.32 6.17 18.09
C LYS A 415 3.22 7.04 16.84
N ARG A 416 4.33 7.63 16.39
CA ARG A 416 4.35 8.52 15.23
C ARG A 416 4.88 7.79 14.01
N GLY A 417 4.36 8.13 12.85
CA GLY A 417 4.68 7.42 11.63
C GLY A 417 3.79 7.82 10.47
N PHE A 418 3.91 7.07 9.39
CA PHE A 418 3.11 7.25 8.19
C PHE A 418 1.78 6.52 8.34
N VAL A 419 0.69 7.29 8.35
CA VAL A 419 -0.67 6.78 8.53
C VAL A 419 -1.37 6.80 7.17
N PHE A 420 -1.82 5.63 6.72
CA PHE A 420 -2.50 5.43 5.45
C PHE A 420 -3.97 5.07 5.70
N PRO A 421 -4.94 5.82 5.16
CA PRO A 421 -6.36 5.48 5.24
C PRO A 421 -6.68 4.10 4.70
N TYR A 422 -6.06 3.70 3.58
CA TYR A 422 -6.28 2.39 2.98
C TYR A 422 -5.93 1.25 3.95
N CYS A 423 -4.76 1.31 4.60
CA CYS A 423 -4.36 0.25 5.52
C CYS A 423 -5.26 0.20 6.78
N ASN A 424 -5.74 1.37 7.23
CA ASN A 424 -6.68 1.45 8.36
C ASN A 424 -8.08 0.94 7.97
N ALA A 425 -8.52 1.18 6.73
CA ALA A 425 -9.76 0.64 6.20
C ALA A 425 -9.74 -0.89 6.15
N VAL A 426 -8.66 -1.49 5.63
CA VAL A 426 -8.45 -2.94 5.63
C VAL A 426 -8.46 -3.52 7.06
N ALA A 427 -7.76 -2.87 8.00
CA ALA A 427 -7.70 -3.33 9.38
C ALA A 427 -9.06 -3.23 10.10
N ALA A 428 -9.83 -2.17 9.83
CA ALA A 428 -11.18 -1.99 10.37
C ALA A 428 -12.15 -3.03 9.79
N ALA A 429 -12.05 -3.34 8.49
CA ALA A 429 -12.77 -4.43 7.87
C ALA A 429 -12.45 -5.77 8.55
N GLY A 430 -11.18 -6.01 8.88
CA GLY A 430 -10.76 -7.19 9.62
C GLY A 430 -11.42 -7.32 11.01
N LEU A 431 -11.54 -6.21 11.75
CA LEU A 431 -12.32 -6.18 13.00
C LEU A 431 -13.79 -6.54 12.76
N GLY A 432 -14.40 -6.01 11.70
CA GLY A 432 -15.80 -6.25 11.36
C GLY A 432 -16.09 -7.71 11.04
N VAL A 433 -15.26 -8.34 10.20
CA VAL A 433 -15.39 -9.78 9.88
C VAL A 433 -15.15 -10.64 11.12
N ALA A 434 -14.16 -10.28 11.94
CA ALA A 434 -13.87 -10.95 13.20
C ALA A 434 -15.04 -10.85 14.21
N ASP A 435 -15.72 -9.71 14.26
CA ASP A 435 -16.89 -9.49 15.12
C ASP A 435 -18.03 -10.46 14.78
N THR A 436 -18.29 -10.67 13.49
CA THR A 436 -19.30 -11.61 13.02
C THR A 436 -19.00 -13.04 13.46
N VAL A 437 -17.75 -13.48 13.28
CA VAL A 437 -17.30 -14.83 13.62
C VAL A 437 -17.34 -15.08 15.13
N ARG A 438 -16.98 -14.09 15.94
CA ARG A 438 -16.84 -14.23 17.40
C ARG A 438 -18.05 -13.74 18.19
N GLY A 439 -18.99 -13.10 17.52
CA GLY A 439 -20.13 -12.46 18.14
C GLY A 439 -19.79 -11.18 18.94
N THR A 440 -18.69 -10.49 18.61
CA THR A 440 -18.26 -9.22 19.25
C THR A 440 -18.78 -7.99 18.49
N ARG A 441 -18.38 -6.77 18.91
CA ARG A 441 -18.87 -5.48 18.38
C ARG A 441 -17.75 -4.43 18.22
N THR A 442 -16.50 -4.87 18.20
CA THR A 442 -15.30 -4.03 18.25
C THR A 442 -15.24 -3.01 17.12
N ALA A 443 -15.59 -3.39 15.89
CA ALA A 443 -15.56 -2.54 14.72
C ALA A 443 -16.60 -1.41 14.82
N LEU A 444 -17.78 -1.69 15.39
CA LEU A 444 -18.80 -0.69 15.66
C LEU A 444 -18.33 0.38 16.64
N ASP A 445 -17.56 -0.02 17.65
CA ASP A 445 -17.01 0.92 18.64
C ASP A 445 -15.90 1.81 18.03
N VAL A 446 -15.18 1.29 17.04
CA VAL A 446 -14.10 2.00 16.33
C VAL A 446 -14.64 2.92 15.23
N ALA A 447 -15.69 2.51 14.50
CA ALA A 447 -16.15 3.16 13.28
C ALA A 447 -16.43 4.67 13.43
N PRO A 448 -17.18 5.17 14.44
CA PRO A 448 -17.46 6.61 14.55
C PRO A 448 -16.20 7.45 14.73
N ARG A 449 -15.21 6.94 15.47
CA ARG A 449 -13.93 7.64 15.69
C ARG A 449 -13.07 7.60 14.42
N LEU A 450 -13.11 6.50 13.69
CA LEU A 450 -12.41 6.36 12.41
C LEU A 450 -12.99 7.32 11.37
N GLU A 451 -14.31 7.38 11.23
CA GLU A 451 -15.01 8.30 10.31
C GLU A 451 -14.69 9.76 10.62
N ASP A 452 -14.78 10.15 11.89
CA ASP A 452 -14.46 11.51 12.32
C ASP A 452 -12.99 11.85 12.04
N ALA A 453 -12.06 10.93 12.30
CA ALA A 453 -10.65 11.12 11.99
C ALA A 453 -10.38 11.23 10.48
N LEU A 454 -11.02 10.39 9.65
CA LEU A 454 -10.94 10.48 8.19
C LEU A 454 -11.45 11.84 7.70
N ALA A 455 -12.63 12.26 8.17
CA ALA A 455 -13.25 13.53 7.80
C ALA A 455 -12.40 14.75 8.19
N ARG A 456 -11.80 14.74 9.40
CA ARG A 456 -11.04 15.88 9.92
C ARG A 456 -9.62 15.96 9.39
N GLU A 457 -8.93 14.83 9.24
CA GLU A 457 -7.48 14.79 8.99
C GLU A 457 -7.11 14.28 7.60
N PHE A 458 -7.97 13.52 6.92
CA PHE A 458 -7.65 12.85 5.65
C PHE A 458 -8.46 13.32 4.44
N THR A 459 -9.60 13.96 4.64
CA THR A 459 -10.42 14.48 3.53
C THR A 459 -9.85 15.78 2.97
N LEU A 460 -9.55 15.79 1.68
CA LEU A 460 -9.13 16.96 0.92
C LEU A 460 -10.30 17.92 0.67
N SER A 461 -9.99 19.14 0.24
CA SER A 461 -11.01 20.11 -0.17
C SER A 461 -11.86 19.65 -1.37
N THR A 462 -11.40 18.66 -2.13
CA THR A 462 -12.19 18.01 -3.20
C THR A 462 -13.21 17.01 -2.67
N GLY A 463 -13.10 16.60 -1.40
CA GLY A 463 -13.85 15.48 -0.81
C GLY A 463 -13.16 14.13 -0.95
N ASP A 464 -12.06 14.03 -1.69
CA ASP A 464 -11.27 12.79 -1.79
C ASP A 464 -10.42 12.55 -0.55
N LEU A 465 -10.09 11.29 -0.27
CA LEU A 465 -9.17 10.93 0.79
C LEU A 465 -7.71 11.08 0.34
N MET A 466 -6.87 11.60 1.24
CA MET A 466 -5.41 11.65 1.06
C MET A 466 -4.78 10.27 1.15
N GLY A 467 -3.72 10.03 0.37
CA GLY A 467 -2.99 8.76 0.41
C GLY A 467 -2.34 8.48 1.77
N PHE A 468 -1.72 9.49 2.40
CA PHE A 468 -1.18 9.37 3.75
C PHE A 468 -0.88 10.71 4.44
N VAL A 469 -0.74 10.65 5.76
CA VAL A 469 -0.21 11.73 6.61
C VAL A 469 0.90 11.22 7.52
N VAL A 470 1.80 12.11 7.95
CA VAL A 470 2.81 11.81 8.96
C VAL A 470 2.31 12.28 10.32
N ALA A 471 1.89 11.32 11.15
CA ALA A 471 1.33 11.58 12.47
C ALA A 471 2.30 12.40 13.35
N GLY A 472 1.79 13.47 13.95
CA GLY A 472 2.55 14.34 14.84
C GLY A 472 3.56 15.29 14.18
N ALA A 473 3.74 15.24 12.85
CA ALA A 473 4.49 16.25 12.09
C ALA A 473 3.59 17.21 11.29
N GLY A 474 2.32 16.86 11.09
CA GLY A 474 1.38 17.67 10.31
C GLY A 474 1.74 17.75 8.81
N VAL A 475 2.56 16.81 8.32
CA VAL A 475 2.95 16.71 6.91
C VAL A 475 1.99 15.75 6.22
N SER A 476 1.35 16.19 5.15
CA SER A 476 0.40 15.39 4.36
C SER A 476 0.84 15.34 2.90
N ALA A 477 0.82 14.17 2.26
CA ALA A 477 1.04 14.06 0.83
C ALA A 477 -0.27 14.24 0.06
N ARG A 478 -0.53 15.49 -0.34
CA ARG A 478 -1.81 15.88 -0.96
C ARG A 478 -1.93 15.61 -2.46
N GLY A 479 -0.90 15.05 -3.09
CA GLY A 479 -0.84 14.85 -4.54
C GLY A 479 -0.27 13.50 -4.97
N ILE A 480 -0.18 12.54 -4.03
CA ILE A 480 0.27 11.18 -4.29
C ILE A 480 -0.85 10.26 -3.80
N MET A 481 -1.32 9.36 -4.66
CA MET A 481 -2.36 8.40 -4.33
C MET A 481 -3.63 9.07 -3.79
N THR A 482 -4.16 10.01 -4.57
CA THR A 482 -5.36 10.79 -4.26
C THR A 482 -6.23 10.90 -5.51
N GLY A 483 -7.55 10.76 -5.34
CA GLY A 483 -8.53 10.86 -6.42
C GLY A 483 -9.74 9.97 -6.16
N THR A 484 -10.71 9.97 -7.07
CA THR A 484 -11.97 9.23 -6.92
C THR A 484 -11.73 7.73 -6.89
N ALA A 485 -10.82 7.20 -7.72
CA ALA A 485 -10.50 5.78 -7.76
C ALA A 485 -9.82 5.29 -6.47
N THR A 486 -8.90 6.09 -5.91
CA THR A 486 -8.24 5.74 -4.64
C THR A 486 -9.24 5.81 -3.48
N THR A 487 -10.07 6.85 -3.45
CA THR A 487 -11.11 7.01 -2.43
C THR A 487 -12.13 5.87 -2.48
N ALA A 488 -12.54 5.45 -3.68
CA ALA A 488 -13.42 4.30 -3.87
C ALA A 488 -12.82 3.00 -3.30
N GLY A 489 -11.53 2.74 -3.54
CA GLY A 489 -10.85 1.59 -2.97
C GLY A 489 -10.82 1.59 -1.43
N ILE A 490 -10.64 2.75 -0.80
CA ILE A 490 -10.70 2.89 0.66
C ILE A 490 -12.14 2.69 1.16
N ALA A 491 -13.09 3.36 0.50
CA ALA A 491 -14.50 3.33 0.88
C ALA A 491 -15.12 1.94 0.75
N ALA A 492 -14.67 1.13 -0.22
CA ALA A 492 -15.13 -0.24 -0.41
C ALA A 492 -14.88 -1.12 0.83
N PHE A 493 -13.70 -1.03 1.45
CA PHE A 493 -13.41 -1.77 2.70
C PHE A 493 -14.21 -1.27 3.90
N LEU A 494 -14.61 0.01 3.86
CA LEU A 494 -15.38 0.63 4.94
C LEU A 494 -16.87 0.64 4.68
N ALA A 495 -17.38 0.15 3.55
CA ALA A 495 -18.77 0.36 3.17
C ALA A 495 -19.80 -0.04 4.24
N PRO A 496 -19.64 -1.16 4.97
CA PRO A 496 -20.56 -1.52 6.06
C PRO A 496 -20.39 -0.64 7.30
N LEU A 497 -19.18 -0.14 7.55
CA LEU A 497 -18.81 0.67 8.71
C LEU A 497 -19.02 2.18 8.49
N SER A 498 -19.03 2.61 7.23
CA SER A 498 -19.24 3.98 6.77
C SER A 498 -20.08 4.03 5.48
N PRO A 499 -21.40 3.76 5.58
CA PRO A 499 -22.33 3.75 4.45
C PRO A 499 -22.34 5.08 3.66
N ASP A 500 -22.18 6.21 4.36
CA ASP A 500 -22.17 7.54 3.74
C ASP A 500 -20.91 7.77 2.89
N LEU A 501 -19.73 7.36 3.38
CA LEU A 501 -18.48 7.45 2.62
C LEU A 501 -18.56 6.59 1.37
N ALA A 502 -19.07 5.35 1.48
CA ALA A 502 -19.26 4.46 0.34
C ALA A 502 -20.20 5.06 -0.71
N TRP A 503 -21.37 5.53 -0.29
CA TRP A 503 -22.35 6.12 -1.20
C TRP A 503 -21.80 7.35 -1.95
N ARG A 504 -21.17 8.29 -1.25
CA ARG A 504 -20.59 9.49 -1.87
C ARG A 504 -19.44 9.13 -2.83
N SER A 505 -18.59 8.18 -2.41
CA SER A 505 -17.46 7.73 -3.22
C SER A 505 -17.94 7.06 -4.51
N TRP A 506 -18.99 6.25 -4.44
CA TRP A 506 -19.59 5.59 -5.60
C TRP A 506 -20.10 6.61 -6.61
N HIS A 507 -20.93 7.56 -6.17
CA HIS A 507 -21.53 8.55 -7.08
C HIS A 507 -20.48 9.48 -7.71
N ASN A 508 -19.45 9.90 -6.96
CA ASN A 508 -18.36 10.70 -7.52
C ASN A 508 -17.53 9.89 -8.52
N LEU A 509 -17.17 8.65 -8.20
CA LEU A 509 -16.47 7.74 -9.12
C LEU A 509 -17.25 7.52 -10.40
N ARG A 510 -18.57 7.27 -10.28
CA ARG A 510 -19.46 6.99 -11.39
C ARG A 510 -19.52 8.19 -12.34
N ARG A 511 -19.82 9.38 -11.81
CA ARG A 511 -19.92 10.62 -12.59
C ARG A 511 -18.61 10.98 -13.30
N GLU A 512 -17.47 10.85 -12.63
CA GLU A 512 -16.21 11.42 -13.12
C GLU A 512 -15.39 10.43 -13.95
N TRP A 513 -15.55 9.12 -13.73
CA TRP A 513 -14.73 8.10 -14.39
C TRP A 513 -15.52 7.07 -15.19
N LEU A 514 -16.67 6.61 -14.67
CA LEU A 514 -17.42 5.52 -15.30
C LEU A 514 -18.36 6.02 -16.40
N GLU A 515 -19.19 7.01 -16.12
CA GLU A 515 -20.14 7.61 -17.06
C GLU A 515 -19.44 8.40 -18.19
N THR A 516 -18.22 8.88 -17.95
CA THR A 516 -17.39 9.51 -18.98
C THR A 516 -16.75 8.51 -19.95
N GLY A 517 -16.83 7.20 -19.66
CA GLY A 517 -16.14 6.16 -20.41
C GLY A 517 -14.62 6.10 -20.19
N ALA A 518 -14.07 6.96 -19.33
CA ALA A 518 -12.62 7.06 -19.11
C ALA A 518 -12.01 5.77 -18.53
N PHE A 519 -12.80 4.95 -17.82
CA PHE A 519 -12.37 3.65 -17.30
C PHE A 519 -11.98 2.64 -18.38
N GLN A 520 -12.46 2.81 -19.62
CA GLN A 520 -12.11 1.95 -20.75
C GLN A 520 -10.71 2.24 -21.32
N ASN A 521 -10.14 3.41 -21.02
CA ASN A 521 -8.81 3.79 -21.48
C ASN A 521 -7.75 3.25 -20.52
N PRO A 522 -6.85 2.34 -20.95
CA PRO A 522 -5.84 1.74 -20.08
C PRO A 522 -4.97 2.80 -19.39
N GLY A 523 -4.85 2.70 -18.06
CA GLY A 523 -4.02 3.59 -17.24
C GLY A 523 -4.58 4.99 -17.04
N SER A 524 -5.85 5.27 -17.40
CA SER A 524 -6.51 6.57 -17.21
C SER A 524 -6.41 7.12 -15.79
N VAL A 525 -6.40 6.25 -14.78
CA VAL A 525 -6.20 6.61 -13.36
C VAL A 525 -5.01 5.88 -12.74
N GLY A 526 -4.13 5.27 -13.54
CA GLY A 526 -2.98 4.51 -13.07
C GLY A 526 -1.91 5.35 -12.35
N ARG A 527 -1.99 6.68 -12.43
CA ARG A 527 -1.19 7.59 -11.59
C ARG A 527 -1.76 7.77 -10.18
N GLU A 528 -3.08 7.65 -10.04
CA GLU A 528 -3.74 7.71 -8.74
C GLU A 528 -3.48 6.43 -7.96
N ASN A 529 -3.72 5.27 -8.57
CA ASN A 529 -3.54 3.98 -7.90
C ASN A 529 -2.77 3.01 -8.80
N PRO A 530 -1.42 3.13 -8.86
CA PRO A 530 -0.60 2.21 -9.65
C PRO A 530 -0.69 0.80 -9.10
N ASP A 531 -0.27 -0.19 -9.89
CA ASP A 531 -0.08 -1.56 -9.43
C ASP A 531 1.00 -1.59 -8.33
N TRP A 532 0.66 -2.08 -7.13
CA TRP A 532 1.60 -2.09 -6.01
C TRP A 532 2.71 -3.14 -6.17
N GLY A 533 2.46 -4.21 -6.95
CA GLY A 533 3.39 -5.29 -7.26
C GLY A 533 4.43 -4.91 -8.31
N THR A 534 4.12 -4.01 -9.24
CA THR A 534 5.06 -3.63 -10.34
C THR A 534 5.33 -2.12 -10.45
N ALA A 535 4.57 -1.27 -9.76
CA ALA A 535 4.50 0.18 -9.94
C ALA A 535 4.05 0.63 -11.34
N GLN A 536 3.53 -0.29 -12.16
CA GLN A 536 2.97 0.05 -13.46
C GLN A 536 1.68 0.86 -13.28
N LYS A 537 1.48 1.82 -14.19
CA LYS A 537 0.33 2.74 -14.16
C LYS A 537 -0.85 2.13 -14.91
N THR A 538 -1.26 0.93 -14.53
CA THR A 538 -2.46 0.27 -15.07
C THR A 538 -3.71 0.72 -14.31
N ASN A 539 -4.89 0.35 -14.80
CA ASN A 539 -6.15 0.60 -14.09
C ASN A 539 -6.51 -0.53 -13.12
N ALA A 540 -5.66 -1.54 -12.90
CA ALA A 540 -6.01 -2.76 -12.15
C ALA A 540 -6.59 -2.46 -10.76
N ASN A 541 -5.87 -1.71 -9.93
CA ASN A 541 -6.31 -1.40 -8.57
C ASN A 541 -7.52 -0.44 -8.53
N ALA A 542 -7.68 0.41 -9.55
CA ALA A 542 -8.84 1.30 -9.67
C ALA A 542 -10.11 0.51 -10.04
N LEU A 543 -10.00 -0.45 -10.97
CA LEU A 543 -11.10 -1.35 -11.31
C LEU A 543 -11.49 -2.23 -10.12
N VAL A 544 -10.52 -2.72 -9.34
CA VAL A 544 -10.79 -3.45 -8.09
C VAL A 544 -11.64 -2.61 -7.13
N GLY A 545 -11.20 -1.39 -6.81
CA GLY A 545 -11.95 -0.51 -5.91
C GLY A 545 -13.35 -0.17 -6.44
N ALA A 546 -13.48 0.03 -7.75
CA ALA A 546 -14.76 0.27 -8.40
C ALA A 546 -15.69 -0.95 -8.35
N MET A 547 -15.18 -2.15 -8.64
CA MET A 547 -15.95 -3.40 -8.60
C MET A 547 -16.45 -3.71 -7.19
N MET A 548 -15.56 -3.63 -6.19
CA MET A 548 -15.95 -3.84 -4.79
C MET A 548 -17.03 -2.85 -4.36
N LEU A 549 -16.83 -1.56 -4.65
CA LEU A 549 -17.79 -0.53 -4.26
C LEU A 549 -19.13 -0.66 -5.01
N ALA A 550 -19.11 -1.05 -6.29
CA ALA A 550 -20.32 -1.35 -7.05
C ALA A 550 -21.14 -2.45 -6.36
N ARG A 551 -20.50 -3.54 -5.91
CA ARG A 551 -21.15 -4.63 -5.17
C ARG A 551 -21.74 -4.15 -3.85
N GLU A 552 -20.98 -3.39 -3.07
CA GLU A 552 -21.46 -2.84 -1.79
C GLU A 552 -22.62 -1.84 -1.96
N CYS A 553 -22.70 -1.15 -3.10
CA CYS A 553 -23.81 -0.26 -3.45
C CYS A 553 -24.96 -0.93 -4.22
N GLY A 554 -24.90 -2.25 -4.47
CA GLY A 554 -25.94 -3.02 -5.17
C GLY A 554 -26.01 -2.77 -6.68
N GLU A 555 -24.92 -2.35 -7.31
CA GLU A 555 -24.83 -1.94 -8.71
C GLU A 555 -24.22 -3.06 -9.59
N ARG A 556 -24.95 -4.18 -9.71
CA ARG A 556 -24.52 -5.41 -10.41
C ARG A 556 -24.03 -5.18 -11.83
N GLU A 557 -24.81 -4.43 -12.62
CA GLU A 557 -24.49 -4.15 -14.02
C GLU A 557 -23.15 -3.42 -14.17
N TRP A 558 -22.82 -2.55 -13.21
CA TRP A 558 -21.53 -1.88 -13.21
C TRP A 558 -20.39 -2.81 -12.85
N HIS A 559 -20.58 -3.72 -11.89
CA HIS A 559 -19.58 -4.75 -11.59
C HIS A 559 -19.25 -5.58 -12.84
N GLU A 560 -20.27 -6.07 -13.54
CA GLU A 560 -20.09 -6.87 -14.77
C GLU A 560 -19.34 -6.09 -15.85
N ARG A 561 -19.68 -4.82 -16.06
CA ARG A 561 -18.98 -3.95 -17.02
C ARG A 561 -17.52 -3.69 -16.63
N LEU A 562 -17.24 -3.52 -15.34
CA LEU A 562 -15.89 -3.30 -14.83
C LEU A 562 -15.05 -4.58 -14.92
N TRP A 563 -15.66 -5.75 -14.67
CA TRP A 563 -15.02 -7.05 -14.84
C TRP A 563 -14.65 -7.29 -16.31
N SER A 564 -15.60 -7.08 -17.23
CA SER A 564 -15.33 -7.16 -18.68
C SER A 564 -14.23 -6.21 -19.11
N ALA A 565 -14.24 -4.97 -18.62
CA ALA A 565 -13.15 -4.03 -18.87
C ALA A 565 -11.81 -4.58 -18.35
N ALA A 566 -11.75 -5.15 -17.15
CA ALA A 566 -10.53 -5.76 -16.62
C ALA A 566 -10.00 -6.86 -17.54
N LEU A 567 -10.86 -7.77 -18.02
CA LEU A 567 -10.50 -8.84 -18.94
C LEU A 567 -9.88 -8.30 -20.24
N GLU A 568 -10.49 -7.26 -20.81
CA GLU A 568 -10.06 -6.63 -22.07
C GLU A 568 -8.74 -5.85 -21.94
N GLN A 569 -8.63 -4.91 -20.99
CA GLN A 569 -7.49 -4.00 -20.92
C GLN A 569 -6.27 -4.53 -20.15
N LEU A 570 -6.41 -5.59 -19.33
CA LEU A 570 -5.31 -6.11 -18.50
C LEU A 570 -4.68 -7.40 -19.06
N SER A 571 -4.94 -7.70 -20.33
CA SER A 571 -4.38 -8.86 -21.04
C SER A 571 -4.69 -10.17 -20.32
N PHE A 572 -5.99 -10.43 -20.07
CA PHE A 572 -6.41 -11.70 -19.49
C PHE A 572 -6.25 -12.82 -20.53
N GLN A 573 -5.21 -13.62 -20.37
CA GLN A 573 -4.82 -14.61 -21.36
C GLN A 573 -4.26 -15.86 -20.68
N GLU A 574 -4.28 -16.95 -21.45
CA GLU A 574 -3.71 -18.22 -21.05
C GLU A 574 -2.19 -18.11 -20.88
N ASP A 575 -1.65 -18.79 -19.86
CA ASP A 575 -0.22 -18.91 -19.65
C ASP A 575 0.36 -19.92 -20.64
N ASP A 576 1.27 -19.46 -21.51
CA ASP A 576 1.97 -20.28 -22.50
C ASP A 576 2.63 -21.53 -21.90
N ARG A 577 3.01 -21.49 -20.62
CA ARG A 577 3.67 -22.60 -19.91
C ARG A 577 2.70 -23.52 -19.17
N SER A 578 1.41 -23.19 -19.12
CA SER A 578 0.42 -23.92 -18.32
C SER A 578 -0.97 -23.85 -18.95
N PRO A 579 -1.28 -24.77 -19.88
CA PRO A 579 -2.59 -24.83 -20.52
C PRO A 579 -3.75 -24.89 -19.51
N GLY A 580 -4.77 -24.07 -19.77
CA GLY A 580 -5.98 -23.86 -18.98
C GLY A 580 -5.80 -22.94 -17.76
N VAL A 581 -4.62 -22.35 -17.55
CA VAL A 581 -4.35 -21.37 -16.50
C VAL A 581 -4.34 -19.97 -17.11
N TRP A 582 -5.20 -19.07 -16.65
CA TRP A 582 -5.26 -17.70 -17.17
C TRP A 582 -4.95 -16.69 -16.08
N SER A 583 -4.33 -15.58 -16.48
CA SER A 583 -4.01 -14.49 -15.57
C SER A 583 -4.04 -13.16 -16.31
N PHE A 584 -4.16 -12.08 -15.57
CA PHE A 584 -4.02 -10.73 -16.10
C PHE A 584 -2.53 -10.45 -16.32
N GLY A 585 -2.06 -10.60 -17.57
CA GLY A 585 -0.65 -10.47 -17.93
C GLY A 585 -0.08 -9.07 -17.73
N SER A 586 -0.93 -8.04 -17.71
CA SER A 586 -0.53 -6.66 -17.39
C SER A 586 -0.62 -6.33 -15.88
N GLY A 587 -0.97 -7.31 -15.05
CA GLY A 587 -1.06 -7.16 -13.59
C GLY A 587 -0.01 -7.98 -12.86
N SER A 588 0.47 -7.46 -11.73
CA SER A 588 1.26 -8.22 -10.76
C SER A 588 0.48 -9.38 -10.12
N VAL A 589 1.16 -10.23 -9.35
CA VAL A 589 0.49 -11.24 -8.50
C VAL A 589 -0.46 -10.58 -7.51
N HIS A 590 -0.07 -9.42 -6.98
CA HIS A 590 -0.94 -8.64 -6.09
C HIS A 590 -2.19 -8.18 -6.83
N SER A 591 -2.06 -7.63 -8.04
CA SER A 591 -3.21 -7.21 -8.84
C SER A 591 -4.09 -8.38 -9.27
N ASN A 592 -3.52 -9.54 -9.63
CA ASN A 592 -4.29 -10.76 -9.91
C ASN A 592 -5.08 -11.23 -8.67
N GLY A 593 -4.47 -11.20 -7.48
CA GLY A 593 -5.16 -11.47 -6.23
C GLY A 593 -6.28 -10.46 -5.95
N MET A 594 -6.02 -9.17 -6.07
CA MET A 594 -7.04 -8.13 -5.84
C MET A 594 -8.18 -8.18 -6.87
N LEU A 595 -7.87 -8.49 -8.14
CA LEU A 595 -8.87 -8.72 -9.19
C LEU A 595 -9.69 -9.98 -8.91
N GLY A 596 -9.10 -11.04 -8.35
CA GLY A 596 -9.85 -12.18 -7.84
C GLY A 596 -10.75 -11.80 -6.66
N PHE A 597 -10.24 -11.00 -5.72
CA PHE A 597 -11.01 -10.53 -4.58
C PHE A 597 -12.26 -9.74 -4.99
N ALA A 598 -12.12 -8.83 -5.95
CA ALA A 598 -13.26 -8.07 -6.46
C ALA A 598 -14.11 -8.85 -7.48
N GLY A 599 -13.48 -9.68 -8.32
CA GLY A 599 -14.13 -10.45 -9.37
C GLY A 599 -15.06 -11.53 -8.82
N PHE A 600 -14.55 -12.35 -7.89
CA PHE A 600 -15.30 -13.44 -7.25
C PHE A 600 -16.38 -12.96 -6.28
N SER A 601 -16.44 -11.66 -6.00
CA SER A 601 -17.37 -11.10 -5.03
C SER A 601 -18.81 -11.11 -5.54
N GLN A 602 -19.74 -11.42 -4.64
CA GLN A 602 -21.19 -11.35 -4.87
C GLN A 602 -21.82 -10.23 -4.03
N ASP A 603 -23.07 -9.90 -4.31
CA ASP A 603 -23.75 -8.75 -3.70
C ASP A 603 -24.25 -9.02 -2.28
N PRO A 604 -23.96 -8.12 -1.31
CA PRO A 604 -22.73 -7.36 -1.09
C PRO A 604 -21.76 -8.11 -0.15
N LEU A 605 -20.57 -8.50 -0.62
CA LEU A 605 -19.64 -9.42 0.05
C LEU A 605 -19.20 -8.98 1.45
N LEU A 606 -18.57 -7.79 1.58
CA LEU A 606 -18.01 -7.37 2.85
C LEU A 606 -19.11 -7.01 3.84
N THR A 607 -20.20 -6.41 3.36
CA THR A 607 -21.43 -6.25 4.15
C THR A 607 -21.91 -7.61 4.68
N ASP A 608 -21.98 -8.65 3.84
CA ASP A 608 -22.43 -9.98 4.24
C ASP A 608 -21.51 -10.58 5.30
N MET A 609 -20.19 -10.57 5.07
CA MET A 609 -19.21 -11.12 6.02
C MET A 609 -19.13 -10.34 7.34
N MET A 610 -19.47 -9.05 7.37
CA MET A 610 -19.50 -8.23 8.59
C MET A 610 -20.84 -8.24 9.33
N THR A 611 -21.93 -8.68 8.69
CA THR A 611 -23.28 -8.64 9.29
C THR A 611 -23.86 -10.03 9.55
N LYS A 612 -23.44 -11.05 8.79
CA LYS A 612 -24.06 -12.38 8.81
C LYS A 612 -23.07 -13.47 9.24
N GLY A 613 -23.44 -14.19 10.29
CA GLY A 613 -22.69 -15.37 10.74
C GLY A 613 -22.64 -16.44 9.66
N ARG A 614 -21.59 -17.28 9.71
CA ARG A 614 -21.53 -18.47 8.87
C ARG A 614 -22.74 -19.37 9.15
N ARG A 615 -23.38 -19.85 8.10
CA ARG A 615 -24.54 -20.76 8.21
C ARG A 615 -24.17 -22.08 8.89
N PRO A 616 -24.98 -22.58 9.85
CA PRO A 616 -24.78 -23.91 10.45
C PRO A 616 -24.73 -25.02 9.41
N GLU A 617 -25.54 -24.93 8.36
CA GLU A 617 -25.60 -25.90 7.26
C GLU A 617 -24.26 -26.06 6.54
N TRP A 618 -23.51 -24.98 6.38
CA TRP A 618 -22.18 -25.02 5.76
C TRP A 618 -21.10 -25.57 6.71
N THR A 619 -21.37 -25.57 8.01
CA THR A 619 -20.45 -25.95 9.07
C THR A 619 -20.62 -27.41 9.48
N GLU A 620 -21.87 -27.89 9.51
CA GLU A 620 -22.21 -29.23 10.00
C GLU A 620 -22.62 -30.17 8.87
N GLY A 621 -23.12 -29.63 7.75
CA GLY A 621 -23.62 -30.44 6.64
C GLY A 621 -22.51 -31.08 5.78
N PRO A 622 -22.88 -31.99 4.88
CA PRO A 622 -21.93 -32.69 4.02
C PRO A 622 -21.02 -31.74 3.24
N ARG A 623 -19.75 -32.11 3.06
CA ARG A 623 -18.74 -31.26 2.41
C ARG A 623 -17.91 -32.02 1.41
N LEU A 624 -17.64 -31.38 0.29
CA LEU A 624 -16.68 -31.85 -0.69
C LEU A 624 -15.26 -31.62 -0.15
N VAL A 625 -14.53 -32.71 0.12
CA VAL A 625 -13.20 -32.66 0.74
C VAL A 625 -12.07 -32.93 -0.22
N GLU A 626 -12.33 -33.66 -1.30
CA GLU A 626 -11.28 -34.04 -2.23
C GLU A 626 -11.80 -34.08 -3.66
N VAL A 627 -11.07 -33.40 -4.55
CA VAL A 627 -11.24 -33.46 -6.00
C VAL A 627 -9.85 -33.51 -6.65
N PRO A 628 -9.67 -34.23 -7.76
CA PRO A 628 -8.40 -34.26 -8.50
C PRO A 628 -8.08 -32.86 -9.06
N THR A 629 -7.20 -32.12 -8.39
CA THR A 629 -6.74 -30.80 -8.82
C THR A 629 -5.41 -30.98 -9.58
N PRO A 630 -5.21 -30.40 -10.77
CA PRO A 630 -6.02 -29.37 -11.42
C PRO A 630 -7.04 -29.90 -12.46
N ASP A 631 -7.34 -31.19 -12.47
CA ASP A 631 -8.15 -31.83 -13.52
C ASP A 631 -9.66 -31.59 -13.34
N VAL A 632 -10.10 -31.20 -12.15
CA VAL A 632 -11.48 -30.83 -11.83
C VAL A 632 -11.53 -29.45 -11.19
N LEU A 633 -12.40 -28.59 -11.71
CA LEU A 633 -12.67 -27.26 -11.17
C LEU A 633 -14.04 -27.25 -10.49
N VAL A 634 -14.10 -26.76 -9.24
CA VAL A 634 -15.34 -26.67 -8.47
C VAL A 634 -15.92 -25.26 -8.60
N ALA A 635 -17.03 -25.13 -9.32
CA ALA A 635 -17.71 -23.86 -9.57
C ALA A 635 -18.77 -23.51 -8.53
N LYS A 636 -19.33 -24.53 -7.87
CA LYS A 636 -20.27 -24.37 -6.77
C LYS A 636 -20.17 -25.55 -5.82
N ALA A 637 -20.25 -25.31 -4.52
CA ALA A 637 -20.36 -26.36 -3.50
C ALA A 637 -21.09 -25.82 -2.27
N VAL A 638 -22.33 -26.25 -2.05
CA VAL A 638 -23.18 -25.75 -0.95
C VAL A 638 -23.99 -26.88 -0.31
N SER A 639 -23.98 -26.93 1.02
CA SER A 639 -24.82 -27.85 1.79
C SER A 639 -26.06 -27.15 2.33
N ASP A 640 -27.17 -27.89 2.36
CA ASP A 640 -28.41 -27.54 3.06
C ASP A 640 -28.48 -28.13 4.49
N GLY A 641 -27.37 -28.69 4.98
CA GLY A 641 -27.25 -29.35 6.28
C GLY A 641 -27.47 -30.87 6.23
N SER A 642 -28.11 -31.37 5.17
CA SER A 642 -28.42 -32.80 5.01
C SER A 642 -27.90 -33.40 3.71
N GLY A 643 -27.84 -32.58 2.65
CA GLY A 643 -27.33 -32.89 1.34
C GLY A 643 -26.27 -31.90 0.88
N LEU A 644 -25.81 -32.08 -0.35
CA LEU A 644 -24.75 -31.28 -0.97
C LEU A 644 -25.04 -31.06 -2.45
N ASP A 645 -24.96 -29.81 -2.89
CA ASP A 645 -25.04 -29.41 -4.29
C ASP A 645 -23.67 -28.96 -4.79
N VAL A 646 -23.19 -29.59 -5.86
CA VAL A 646 -21.89 -29.31 -6.47
C VAL A 646 -22.06 -29.07 -7.96
N VAL A 647 -21.37 -28.05 -8.47
CA VAL A 647 -21.16 -27.86 -9.92
C VAL A 647 -19.67 -27.93 -10.20
N THR A 648 -19.30 -28.73 -11.18
CA THR A 648 -17.90 -28.92 -11.58
C THR A 648 -17.69 -28.79 -13.08
N TYR A 649 -16.44 -28.50 -13.46
CA TYR A 649 -15.99 -28.40 -14.84
C TYR A 649 -14.69 -29.22 -15.02
N PRO A 650 -14.45 -29.79 -16.21
CA PRO A 650 -13.14 -30.35 -16.53
C PRO A 650 -12.09 -29.22 -16.51
N GLY A 651 -10.97 -29.46 -15.85
CA GLY A 651 -9.86 -28.51 -15.75
C GLY A 651 -8.89 -28.60 -16.92
N ARG A 652 -8.58 -29.82 -17.39
CA ARG A 652 -7.68 -30.05 -18.53
C ARG A 652 -8.38 -30.82 -19.64
N GLU A 653 -8.74 -32.07 -19.34
CA GLU A 653 -9.36 -32.98 -20.28
C GLU A 653 -10.66 -33.54 -19.70
N PRO A 654 -11.64 -33.86 -20.55
CA PRO A 654 -12.77 -34.69 -20.17
C PRO A 654 -12.33 -36.03 -19.59
N GLY A 655 -13.07 -36.55 -18.62
CA GLY A 655 -12.72 -37.83 -18.00
C GLY A 655 -13.64 -38.22 -16.86
N ARG A 656 -13.35 -39.39 -16.28
CA ARG A 656 -13.99 -39.88 -15.07
C ARG A 656 -13.15 -39.53 -13.86
N PHE A 657 -13.76 -38.88 -12.88
CA PHE A 657 -13.05 -38.40 -11.70
C PHE A 657 -13.73 -38.87 -10.42
N ARG A 658 -12.91 -39.20 -9.41
CA ARG A 658 -13.37 -39.55 -8.06
C ARG A 658 -13.45 -38.31 -7.20
N MET A 659 -14.50 -38.18 -6.42
CA MET A 659 -14.72 -37.09 -5.48
C MET A 659 -15.05 -37.65 -4.11
N ARG A 660 -14.43 -37.10 -3.06
CA ARG A 660 -14.66 -37.54 -1.68
C ARG A 660 -15.48 -36.49 -0.93
N ILE A 661 -16.46 -36.97 -0.18
CA ILE A 661 -17.41 -36.19 0.60
C ILE A 661 -17.33 -36.67 2.05
N ASP A 662 -17.28 -35.73 3.00
CA ASP A 662 -17.31 -36.00 4.43
C ASP A 662 -18.51 -35.36 5.12
N ARG A 663 -18.62 -35.57 6.45
CA ARG A 663 -19.71 -35.07 7.30
C ARG A 663 -21.09 -35.56 6.88
N LEU A 664 -21.16 -36.75 6.31
CA LEU A 664 -22.41 -37.47 6.11
C LEU A 664 -22.83 -38.17 7.40
N ARG A 665 -24.09 -38.59 7.48
CA ARG A 665 -24.56 -39.43 8.58
C ARG A 665 -24.02 -40.85 8.38
N PRO A 666 -23.29 -41.45 9.34
CA PRO A 666 -22.73 -42.78 9.17
C PRO A 666 -23.81 -43.84 8.89
N GLY A 667 -23.59 -44.71 7.89
CA GLY A 667 -24.54 -45.76 7.48
C GLY A 667 -25.83 -45.26 6.82
N GLN A 668 -25.96 -43.95 6.59
CA GLN A 668 -27.11 -43.39 5.90
C GLN A 668 -26.99 -43.62 4.40
N ARG A 669 -28.10 -44.03 3.78
CA ARG A 669 -28.23 -44.11 2.32
C ARG A 669 -28.53 -42.74 1.73
N TYR A 670 -27.91 -42.46 0.59
CA TYR A 670 -28.06 -41.23 -0.17
C TYR A 670 -28.34 -41.54 -1.65
N VAL A 671 -29.00 -40.58 -2.31
CA VAL A 671 -29.16 -40.52 -3.76
C VAL A 671 -28.20 -39.46 -4.30
N ALA A 672 -27.26 -39.89 -5.14
CA ALA A 672 -26.21 -39.09 -5.76
C ALA A 672 -26.56 -38.81 -7.23
N HIS A 673 -27.45 -37.85 -7.47
CA HIS A 673 -27.83 -37.46 -8.83
C HIS A 673 -26.64 -36.84 -9.57
N GLY A 674 -26.37 -37.34 -10.77
CA GLY A 674 -25.22 -36.91 -11.58
C GLY A 674 -23.92 -37.68 -11.28
N ALA A 675 -23.90 -38.56 -10.28
CA ALA A 675 -22.81 -39.53 -10.15
C ALA A 675 -23.04 -40.74 -11.07
N VAL A 676 -21.97 -41.51 -11.30
CA VAL A 676 -22.01 -42.80 -12.00
C VAL A 676 -22.90 -43.79 -11.24
N SER A 677 -22.77 -43.80 -9.91
CA SER A 677 -23.58 -44.62 -9.01
C SER A 677 -24.58 -43.73 -8.29
N THR A 678 -25.87 -43.95 -8.56
CA THR A 678 -26.97 -43.14 -8.00
C THR A 678 -27.27 -43.49 -6.55
N ASP A 679 -27.32 -44.77 -6.21
CA ASP A 679 -27.52 -45.24 -4.84
C ASP A 679 -26.17 -45.46 -4.17
N VAL A 680 -25.93 -44.72 -3.08
CA VAL A 680 -24.67 -44.75 -2.35
C VAL A 680 -24.94 -44.73 -0.85
N GLU A 681 -24.01 -45.26 -0.07
CA GLU A 681 -24.10 -45.34 1.39
C GLU A 681 -22.84 -44.71 2.00
N ALA A 682 -23.03 -43.85 3.00
CA ALA A 682 -21.92 -43.30 3.75
C ALA A 682 -21.32 -44.37 4.67
N ASP A 683 -20.00 -44.42 4.77
CA ASP A 683 -19.30 -45.38 5.60
C ASP A 683 -19.49 -45.10 7.11
N SER A 684 -18.84 -45.92 7.95
CA SER A 684 -18.91 -45.78 9.42
C SER A 684 -18.32 -44.47 9.95
N SER A 685 -17.47 -43.79 9.17
CA SER A 685 -16.93 -42.46 9.48
C SER A 685 -17.79 -41.31 8.95
N GLY A 686 -18.85 -41.61 8.19
CA GLY A 686 -19.64 -40.57 7.52
C GLY A 686 -18.94 -40.00 6.29
N GLU A 687 -18.11 -40.81 5.63
CA GLU A 687 -17.46 -40.47 4.36
C GLU A 687 -18.07 -41.24 3.19
N LEU A 688 -17.93 -40.68 1.99
CA LEU A 688 -18.40 -41.26 0.75
C LEU A 688 -17.46 -40.87 -0.39
N THR A 689 -17.18 -41.82 -1.29
CA THR A 689 -16.52 -41.55 -2.57
C THR A 689 -17.50 -41.79 -3.71
N VAL A 690 -17.62 -40.80 -4.61
CA VAL A 690 -18.44 -40.89 -5.82
C VAL A 690 -17.57 -40.72 -7.07
N GLU A 691 -17.97 -41.34 -8.17
CA GLU A 691 -17.38 -41.11 -9.49
C GLU A 691 -18.33 -40.25 -10.34
N VAL A 692 -17.77 -39.28 -11.07
CA VAL A 692 -18.51 -38.43 -12.02
C VAL A 692 -17.81 -38.45 -13.38
N ASP A 693 -18.60 -38.44 -14.45
CA ASP A 693 -18.10 -38.29 -15.82
C ASP A 693 -18.20 -36.81 -16.23
N LEU A 694 -17.04 -36.15 -16.42
CA LEU A 694 -16.96 -34.73 -16.74
C LEU A 694 -16.55 -34.52 -18.20
N SER A 695 -17.42 -33.88 -18.99
CA SER A 695 -17.12 -33.41 -20.35
C SER A 695 -17.36 -31.91 -20.56
N GLY A 696 -17.97 -31.26 -19.56
CA GLY A 696 -18.32 -29.85 -19.54
C GLY A 696 -18.87 -29.46 -18.17
N ARG A 697 -19.78 -28.49 -18.11
CA ARG A 697 -20.49 -28.16 -16.87
C ARG A 697 -21.28 -29.39 -16.38
N HIS A 698 -20.96 -29.87 -15.19
CA HIS A 698 -21.61 -31.03 -14.59
C HIS A 698 -22.19 -30.70 -13.22
N SER A 699 -23.46 -31.04 -12.99
CA SER A 699 -24.13 -30.86 -11.71
C SER A 699 -24.24 -32.19 -10.99
N PHE A 700 -23.83 -32.19 -9.72
CA PHE A 700 -23.91 -33.32 -8.80
C PHE A 700 -24.71 -32.89 -7.57
N ASN A 701 -25.76 -33.65 -7.24
CA ASN A 701 -26.59 -33.38 -6.06
C ASN A 701 -26.71 -34.64 -5.21
N LEU A 702 -26.35 -34.53 -3.93
CA LEU A 702 -26.45 -35.60 -2.95
C LEU A 702 -27.62 -35.32 -2.00
N ARG A 703 -28.54 -36.27 -1.84
CA ARG A 703 -29.70 -36.16 -0.94
C ARG A 703 -29.88 -37.41 -0.09
N PRO A 704 -30.20 -37.31 1.21
CA PRO A 704 -30.46 -38.48 2.04
C PRO A 704 -31.76 -39.18 1.62
N VAL A 705 -31.77 -40.50 1.68
CA VAL A 705 -33.00 -41.30 1.55
C VAL A 705 -33.76 -41.21 2.89
N PRO A 706 -35.08 -40.90 2.89
CA PRO A 706 -35.88 -40.77 4.12
C PRO A 706 -35.90 -42.01 5.01
#